data_AF-A0A7Y3HEE3-F1
#
_entry.id   AF-A0A7Y3HEE3-F1
#
_cell.length_a   1.000
_cell.length_b   1.000
_cell.length_c   1.000
_cell.angle_alpha   90.00
_cell.angle_beta   90.00
_cell.angle_gamma   90.00
#
_symmetry.space_group_name_H-M   'P 1'
#
loop_
_entity.id
_entity.type
_entity.pdbx_description
1 polymer ?
#
loop_
_entity_poly.entity_id
_entity_poly.type
_entity_poly.pdbx_seq_one_letter_code
_entity_poly.pdbx_strand_id
1 'polypeptide(L)'
;MALLDPARSDSPTATALVAVLVVVHEGSALPEALEAVERQVYEPAAVMVVGGDPPASDSVESDRWAPSVAEAVATLDEGISHLWLLHDDSIPRPDALGALVREGGRVDADLVGSKILMSGHPGKLESVGLATDVFEVPASGLDREELDQEQYDVLRDVAFVAGSSILIDRAMFERVGGSDDLLEPITAALDLCQRVRLAGGRVVVVPSAEVLHDGSCQPESKPWRVEAGRIRAMLKAYSPVTLLWVVPFSLVLGLLEAVVSPLFGRWRLVAYLRAWAWNVMRLPSTIGSRRRVDRQVGDAELFRFQVRGSARLTAFLQRSTDYFLRVAESERLRNLGSLVETSQETVRRPVVASLLAGIAFALFATRQLWFDGVASVGYALAPPESVAATLDAFAGGWNPAGLGGADPLRPVIGAAALVQVALLGKASLVLVVTMVVAAVGGVVGMARLLGPFGVRPAARYGAGILFIGGPAVRAFTGDGVWHGLVAMAVLPWILSVVLHRQRTAASIAAAALLTAIGSAFLPLLLIVPTVLVAVWMLIESDGGLVRVGRAAGAAVLAIPALLPWVATLDDVEFLFMTGPDFFWSPSVWVATVTAATAGFLMAAAPRPMAQLAGWGALMASGGAILARTGSFGWGTDPGAVGLAAVGVGMAVIVGAALETAARSFETAGPLRYLRILAGVGAGLLLIGTITIAIPGRLGLPSSGLADTLAFTNEAAPGRVLLVGSEGAMPGGGQALEGGTHIRLVSTPVPRLWEAWPTPEAEGDRALAEAVTAALSGEDFRLGESLAEFGVGWIVTTGEGAITSTLDAQLDLLPLALPDTRAYQVDVAAPRAIDSTGTEWRSTGVAYEGPAGERTVRIAENADTRWGDQWEKDGWANRVTVTTGVVEFSPIGRLKSAALGALIWVGLLVISVAAIRERGGRS
;
A
#
# COMPACT_ATOMS: atom_id res chain seq x y z
N MET A 1 -63.31 -15.65 -4.86
CA MET A 1 -64.73 -15.24 -4.76
C MET A 1 -64.85 -14.39 -3.51
N ALA A 2 -65.33 -13.14 -3.67
CA ALA A 2 -65.30 -12.00 -2.73
C ALA A 2 -63.91 -11.31 -2.62
N LEU A 3 -63.70 -10.02 -2.87
CA LEU A 3 -64.54 -8.87 -3.23
C LEU A 3 -63.75 -8.01 -4.21
N LEU A 4 -64.31 -7.74 -5.40
CA LEU A 4 -63.88 -6.66 -6.28
C LEU A 4 -64.42 -5.36 -5.69
N ASP A 5 -63.54 -4.41 -5.40
CA ASP A 5 -63.90 -3.04 -5.07
C ASP A 5 -63.98 -2.23 -6.39
N PRO A 6 -65.17 -1.87 -6.89
CA PRO A 6 -65.35 -1.28 -8.20
C PRO A 6 -65.37 0.25 -8.12
N ALA A 7 -64.31 0.84 -7.56
CA ALA A 7 -64.17 2.29 -7.38
C ALA A 7 -62.87 2.87 -7.99
N ARG A 8 -62.32 2.25 -9.03
CA ARG A 8 -61.40 2.93 -9.96
C ARG A 8 -62.11 3.15 -11.28
N SER A 9 -63.00 4.13 -11.27
CA SER A 9 -63.65 4.65 -12.47
C SER A 9 -62.60 5.29 -13.39
N ASP A 10 -62.66 4.93 -14.67
CA ASP A 10 -62.13 5.73 -15.77
C ASP A 10 -62.60 7.18 -15.61
N SER A 11 -61.70 8.06 -15.19
CA SER A 11 -61.86 9.51 -15.25
C SER A 11 -60.72 10.06 -16.11
N PRO A 12 -60.99 11.04 -17.01
CA PRO A 12 -59.92 11.75 -17.69
C PRO A 12 -59.01 12.35 -16.62
N THR A 13 -57.70 12.09 -16.73
CA THR A 13 -56.63 12.53 -15.81
C THR A 13 -57.00 13.80 -15.07
N ALA A 14 -57.39 13.67 -13.79
CA ALA A 14 -57.35 14.80 -12.88
C ALA A 14 -55.91 15.33 -12.92
N THR A 15 -55.74 16.59 -13.29
CA THR A 15 -54.44 17.24 -13.37
C THR A 15 -53.75 17.10 -12.01
N ALA A 16 -52.67 16.31 -11.95
CA ALA A 16 -51.93 16.09 -10.72
C ALA A 16 -51.39 17.44 -10.21
N LEU A 17 -51.78 17.85 -9.00
CA LEU A 17 -51.22 19.06 -8.41
C LEU A 17 -49.77 18.78 -8.00
N VAL A 18 -48.83 19.51 -8.60
CA VAL A 18 -47.38 19.37 -8.39
C VAL A 18 -46.85 20.59 -7.65
N ALA A 19 -46.03 20.37 -6.61
CA ALA A 19 -45.19 21.41 -6.03
C ALA A 19 -43.74 21.26 -6.51
N VAL A 20 -43.11 22.37 -6.88
CA VAL A 20 -41.70 22.41 -7.28
C VAL A 20 -40.86 22.85 -6.10
N LEU A 21 -39.87 22.04 -5.74
CA LEU A 21 -38.92 22.31 -4.68
C LEU A 21 -37.53 22.51 -5.29
N VAL A 22 -37.09 23.76 -5.40
CA VAL A 22 -35.78 24.11 -5.96
C VAL A 22 -34.74 24.04 -4.85
N VAL A 23 -33.86 23.04 -4.88
CA VAL A 23 -32.85 22.76 -3.86
C VAL A 23 -31.56 23.52 -4.16
N VAL A 24 -31.24 24.46 -3.27
CA VAL A 24 -30.09 25.37 -3.37
C VAL A 24 -28.83 24.73 -2.78
N HIS A 25 -27.77 24.70 -3.58
CA HIS A 25 -26.46 24.22 -3.16
C HIS A 25 -25.43 25.34 -3.04
N GLU A 26 -25.40 26.30 -3.98
CA GLU A 26 -24.55 27.51 -3.92
C GLU A 26 -25.25 28.81 -4.38
N GLY A 27 -26.49 28.76 -4.90
CA GLY A 27 -27.34 29.95 -5.11
C GLY A 27 -26.97 30.88 -6.27
N SER A 28 -25.91 30.58 -7.03
CA SER A 28 -25.43 31.42 -8.15
C SER A 28 -26.30 31.33 -9.41
N ALA A 29 -26.94 30.18 -9.67
CA ALA A 29 -27.80 29.93 -10.84
C ALA A 29 -29.31 29.94 -10.52
N LEU A 30 -29.68 30.16 -9.26
CA LEU A 30 -31.07 30.10 -8.77
C LEU A 30 -32.07 30.95 -9.59
N PRO A 31 -31.76 32.21 -10.01
CA PRO A 31 -32.69 33.00 -10.80
C PRO A 31 -33.04 32.36 -12.16
N GLU A 32 -32.06 31.74 -12.82
CA GLU A 32 -32.26 31.10 -14.13
C GLU A 32 -33.12 29.84 -13.99
N ALA A 33 -32.90 29.06 -12.93
CA ALA A 33 -33.72 27.90 -12.62
C ALA A 33 -35.17 28.30 -12.30
N LEU A 34 -35.38 29.36 -11.50
CA LEU A 34 -36.73 29.87 -11.20
C LEU A 34 -37.43 30.40 -12.46
N GLU A 35 -36.75 31.15 -13.31
CA GLU A 35 -37.31 31.61 -14.58
C GLU A 35 -37.69 30.42 -15.50
N ALA A 36 -36.89 29.36 -15.52
CA ALA A 36 -37.19 28.15 -16.27
C ALA A 36 -38.40 27.37 -15.71
N VAL A 37 -38.60 27.41 -14.39
CA VAL A 37 -39.80 26.84 -13.72
C VAL A 37 -41.04 27.68 -14.04
N GLU A 38 -40.95 29.01 -14.05
CA GLU A 38 -42.07 29.90 -14.41
C GLU A 38 -42.50 29.74 -15.87
N ARG A 39 -41.59 29.35 -16.76
CA ARG A 39 -41.86 29.08 -18.18
C ARG A 39 -42.45 27.70 -18.46
N GLN A 40 -42.72 26.88 -17.44
CA GLN A 40 -43.31 25.57 -17.64
C GLN A 40 -44.73 25.68 -18.20
N VAL A 41 -45.05 24.86 -19.21
CA VAL A 41 -46.38 24.76 -19.80
C VAL A 41 -47.37 24.13 -18.82
N TYR A 42 -46.87 23.25 -17.95
CA TYR A 42 -47.65 22.69 -16.85
C TYR A 42 -47.51 23.61 -15.63
N GLU A 43 -48.57 24.33 -15.26
CA GLU A 43 -48.53 25.27 -14.15
C GLU A 43 -48.35 24.52 -12.81
N PRO A 44 -47.24 24.77 -12.07
CA PRO A 44 -47.06 24.20 -10.76
C PRO A 44 -48.02 24.83 -9.74
N ALA A 45 -48.55 24.03 -8.83
CA ALA A 45 -49.46 24.49 -7.78
C ALA A 45 -48.75 25.32 -6.71
N ALA A 46 -47.47 25.02 -6.46
CA ALA A 46 -46.61 25.74 -5.54
C ALA A 46 -45.15 25.67 -6.02
N VAL A 47 -44.38 26.72 -5.76
CA VAL A 47 -42.93 26.76 -5.99
C VAL A 47 -42.26 27.23 -4.70
N MET A 48 -41.42 26.37 -4.13
CA MET A 48 -40.62 26.67 -2.93
C MET A 48 -39.13 26.51 -3.23
N VAL A 49 -38.33 27.30 -2.55
CA VAL A 49 -36.87 27.24 -2.58
C VAL A 49 -36.40 26.61 -1.28
N VAL A 50 -35.58 25.58 -1.38
CA VAL A 50 -35.09 24.80 -0.25
C VAL A 50 -33.58 24.96 -0.14
N GLY A 51 -33.09 25.47 0.98
CA GLY A 51 -31.66 25.66 1.20
C GLY A 51 -31.39 26.04 2.66
N GLY A 52 -30.12 26.11 3.08
CA GLY A 52 -29.76 26.43 4.46
C GLY A 52 -30.18 27.85 4.89
N ASP A 53 -29.21 28.73 5.12
CA ASP A 53 -29.53 30.13 5.44
C ASP A 53 -30.06 30.85 4.19
N PRO A 54 -31.14 31.65 4.30
CA PRO A 54 -31.69 32.39 3.17
C PRO A 54 -30.63 33.34 2.59
N PRO A 55 -30.46 33.40 1.25
CA PRO A 55 -29.49 34.28 0.64
C PRO A 55 -29.81 35.74 0.98
N ALA A 56 -28.78 36.55 1.17
CA ALA A 56 -28.93 37.98 1.45
C ALA A 56 -29.45 38.81 0.25
N SER A 57 -29.92 38.16 -0.83
CA SER A 57 -30.39 38.81 -2.05
C SER A 57 -31.90 39.01 -2.06
N ASP A 58 -32.36 40.17 -2.53
CA ASP A 58 -33.78 40.59 -2.67
C ASP A 58 -34.58 39.78 -3.73
N SER A 59 -34.07 38.63 -4.20
CA SER A 59 -34.59 37.92 -5.37
C SER A 59 -35.70 36.90 -5.07
N VAL A 60 -35.91 36.51 -3.81
CA VAL A 60 -36.92 35.53 -3.40
C VAL A 60 -37.70 36.04 -2.19
N GLU A 61 -39.03 36.04 -2.27
CA GLU A 61 -39.90 36.36 -1.12
C GLU A 61 -39.65 35.36 0.03
N SER A 62 -39.55 35.85 1.27
CA SER A 62 -39.26 35.04 2.46
C SER A 62 -40.21 33.84 2.62
N ASP A 63 -41.44 33.98 2.15
CA ASP A 63 -42.53 33.02 2.33
C ASP A 63 -42.39 31.81 1.39
N ARG A 64 -41.48 31.86 0.40
CA ARG A 64 -41.15 30.74 -0.50
C ARG A 64 -39.93 29.94 -0.04
N TRP A 65 -39.27 30.31 1.07
CA TRP A 65 -38.05 29.65 1.54
C TRP A 65 -38.32 28.60 2.62
N ALA A 66 -37.64 27.45 2.54
CA ALA A 66 -37.62 26.43 3.57
C ALA A 66 -36.19 25.92 3.85
N PRO A 67 -35.82 25.65 5.12
CA PRO A 67 -34.47 25.24 5.47
C PRO A 67 -34.12 23.79 5.08
N SER A 68 -35.13 22.95 4.85
CA SER A 68 -34.96 21.55 4.44
C SER A 68 -36.14 21.09 3.59
N VAL A 69 -35.93 20.01 2.80
CA VAL A 69 -36.98 19.44 1.95
C VAL A 69 -38.15 18.94 2.82
N ALA A 70 -37.85 18.38 3.98
CA ALA A 70 -38.86 17.90 4.92
C ALA A 70 -39.75 19.04 5.44
N GLU A 71 -39.17 20.19 5.78
CA GLU A 71 -39.94 21.36 6.22
C GLU A 71 -40.73 21.99 5.08
N ALA A 72 -40.17 22.03 3.87
CA ALA A 72 -40.89 22.48 2.67
C ALA A 72 -42.13 21.63 2.43
N VAL A 73 -42.00 20.30 2.47
CA VAL A 73 -43.13 19.38 2.27
C VAL A 73 -44.20 19.51 3.37
N ALA A 74 -43.80 19.85 4.60
CA ALA A 74 -44.72 20.03 5.72
C ALA A 74 -45.59 21.29 5.61
N THR A 75 -45.17 22.31 4.85
CA THR A 75 -45.94 23.55 4.64
C THR A 75 -46.82 23.52 3.40
N LEU A 76 -46.67 22.51 2.54
CA LEU A 76 -47.48 22.32 1.33
C LEU A 76 -48.90 21.84 1.63
N ASP A 77 -49.87 22.44 0.94
CA ASP A 77 -51.29 22.06 0.98
C ASP A 77 -51.52 20.55 0.78
N GLU A 78 -52.47 19.97 1.51
CA GLU A 78 -52.80 18.54 1.44
C GLU A 78 -53.24 18.07 0.04
N GLY A 79 -53.69 18.99 -0.82
CA GLY A 79 -54.09 18.69 -2.21
C GLY A 79 -52.92 18.38 -3.15
N ILE A 80 -51.68 18.70 -2.77
CA ILE A 80 -50.50 18.43 -3.60
C ILE A 80 -50.19 16.94 -3.59
N SER A 81 -50.28 16.35 -4.79
CA SER A 81 -50.09 14.92 -5.03
C SER A 81 -48.64 14.54 -5.34
N HIS A 82 -47.88 15.43 -5.99
CA HIS A 82 -46.52 15.14 -6.46
C HIS A 82 -45.55 16.26 -6.10
N LEU A 83 -44.29 15.89 -5.89
CA LEU A 83 -43.19 16.79 -5.58
C LEU A 83 -42.15 16.71 -6.70
N TRP A 84 -41.79 17.85 -7.28
CA TRP A 84 -40.71 17.95 -8.25
C TRP A 84 -39.48 18.60 -7.60
N LEU A 85 -38.51 17.77 -7.23
CA LEU A 85 -37.21 18.21 -6.71
C LEU A 85 -36.34 18.61 -7.90
N LEU A 86 -35.89 19.85 -7.93
CA LEU A 86 -35.04 20.42 -8.98
C LEU A 86 -33.83 21.08 -8.33
N HIS A 87 -32.62 20.91 -8.87
CA HIS A 87 -31.47 21.68 -8.37
C HIS A 87 -31.52 23.14 -8.84
N ASP A 88 -30.85 24.03 -8.12
CA ASP A 88 -30.70 25.45 -8.45
C ASP A 88 -29.87 25.74 -9.71
N ASP A 89 -29.11 24.77 -10.22
CA ASP A 89 -28.30 24.83 -11.44
C ASP A 89 -28.90 24.06 -12.62
N SER A 90 -30.22 23.81 -12.55
CA SER A 90 -30.97 23.07 -13.56
C SER A 90 -31.96 23.98 -14.30
N ILE A 91 -31.89 23.96 -15.63
CA ILE A 91 -32.71 24.71 -16.56
C ILE A 91 -33.60 23.70 -17.31
N PRO A 92 -34.79 23.36 -16.79
CA PRO A 92 -35.73 22.47 -17.47
C PRO A 92 -36.29 23.12 -18.75
N ARG A 93 -36.53 22.30 -19.79
CA ARG A 93 -37.30 22.76 -20.95
C ARG A 93 -38.76 23.07 -20.57
N PRO A 94 -39.46 23.98 -21.29
CA PRO A 94 -40.83 24.38 -20.97
C PRO A 94 -41.85 23.23 -20.84
N ASP A 95 -41.63 22.11 -21.52
CA ASP A 95 -42.50 20.95 -21.54
C ASP A 95 -42.07 19.82 -20.57
N ALA A 96 -40.96 20.00 -19.84
CA ALA A 96 -40.36 18.95 -19.02
C ALA A 96 -41.29 18.47 -17.89
N LEU A 97 -41.89 19.40 -17.12
CA LEU A 97 -42.79 19.02 -16.02
C LEU A 97 -44.03 18.28 -16.54
N GLY A 98 -44.63 18.79 -17.63
CA GLY A 98 -45.78 18.14 -18.26
C GLY A 98 -45.44 16.74 -18.79
N ALA A 99 -44.22 16.55 -19.32
CA ALA A 99 -43.74 15.25 -19.78
C ALA A 99 -43.56 14.26 -18.60
N LEU A 100 -42.97 14.69 -17.48
CA LEU A 100 -42.80 13.87 -16.28
C LEU A 100 -44.15 13.39 -15.72
N VAL A 101 -45.12 14.30 -15.56
CA VAL A 101 -46.45 13.97 -15.03
C VAL A 101 -47.19 13.03 -15.98
N ARG A 102 -47.20 13.34 -17.29
CA ARG A 102 -47.95 12.56 -18.29
C ARG A 102 -47.38 11.16 -18.50
N GLU A 103 -46.06 11.05 -18.71
CA GLU A 103 -45.43 9.75 -18.95
C GLU A 103 -45.29 8.93 -17.66
N GLY A 104 -45.00 9.58 -16.53
CA GLY A 104 -44.95 8.93 -15.21
C GLY A 104 -46.28 8.30 -14.83
N GLY A 105 -47.39 9.05 -14.99
CA GLY A 105 -48.74 8.53 -14.76
C GLY A 105 -49.12 7.42 -15.74
N ARG A 106 -48.64 7.45 -16.99
CA ARG A 106 -48.91 6.40 -17.98
C ARG A 106 -48.30 5.04 -17.61
N VAL A 107 -47.17 5.04 -16.91
CA VAL A 107 -46.46 3.83 -16.51
C VAL A 107 -46.60 3.49 -15.02
N ASP A 108 -47.44 4.24 -14.31
CA ASP A 108 -47.69 4.12 -12.85
C ASP A 108 -46.36 4.12 -12.06
N ALA A 109 -45.48 5.09 -12.36
CA ALA A 109 -44.19 5.21 -11.69
C ALA A 109 -44.28 6.11 -10.45
N ASP A 110 -43.77 5.64 -9.32
CA ASP A 110 -43.75 6.40 -8.07
C ASP A 110 -42.65 7.46 -8.04
N LEU A 111 -41.55 7.24 -8.76
CA LEU A 111 -40.45 8.19 -8.89
C LEU A 111 -39.94 8.24 -10.34
N VAL A 112 -39.84 9.45 -10.87
CA VAL A 112 -39.55 9.73 -12.27
C VAL A 112 -38.43 10.75 -12.38
N GLY A 113 -37.45 10.49 -13.24
CA GLY A 113 -36.35 11.41 -13.52
C GLY A 113 -36.32 11.89 -14.97
N SER A 114 -35.71 13.05 -15.17
CA SER A 114 -35.51 13.67 -16.49
C SER A 114 -34.25 13.14 -17.22
N LYS A 115 -34.19 13.31 -18.54
CA LYS A 115 -32.95 13.24 -19.32
C LYS A 115 -32.14 14.51 -19.07
N ILE A 116 -30.90 14.34 -18.62
CA ILE A 116 -30.02 15.45 -18.23
C ILE A 116 -28.99 15.70 -19.32
N LEU A 117 -28.92 16.94 -19.78
CA LEU A 117 -28.02 17.45 -20.80
C LEU A 117 -27.04 18.46 -20.19
N MET A 118 -25.82 18.55 -20.72
CA MET A 118 -24.84 19.53 -20.22
C MET A 118 -25.16 20.95 -20.72
N SER A 119 -25.36 21.92 -19.83
CA SER A 119 -25.73 23.31 -20.20
C SER A 119 -24.77 23.95 -21.22
N GLY A 120 -23.46 23.82 -21.00
CA GLY A 120 -22.44 24.37 -21.90
C GLY A 120 -22.36 23.68 -23.28
N HIS A 121 -22.94 22.49 -23.43
CA HIS A 121 -22.99 21.73 -24.69
C HIS A 121 -24.32 20.97 -24.78
N PRO A 122 -25.44 21.63 -25.15
CA PRO A 122 -26.80 21.07 -25.07
C PRO A 122 -27.03 19.76 -25.84
N GLY A 123 -26.12 19.39 -26.75
CA GLY A 123 -26.16 18.11 -27.46
C GLY A 123 -25.40 16.97 -26.77
N LYS A 124 -24.89 17.15 -25.54
CA LYS A 124 -24.16 16.12 -24.79
C LYS A 124 -24.98 15.60 -23.62
N LEU A 125 -25.03 14.28 -23.50
CA LEU A 125 -25.72 13.58 -22.42
C LEU A 125 -24.89 13.62 -21.14
N GLU A 126 -25.51 14.03 -20.05
CA GLU A 126 -24.96 13.87 -18.69
C GLU A 126 -25.55 12.63 -18.00
N SER A 127 -26.88 12.44 -18.11
CA SER A 127 -27.55 11.29 -17.52
C SER A 127 -28.84 10.92 -18.25
N VAL A 128 -29.05 9.62 -18.44
CA VAL A 128 -30.32 9.01 -18.91
C VAL A 128 -30.82 8.01 -17.87
N GLY A 129 -30.49 8.26 -16.60
CA GLY A 129 -30.58 7.31 -15.50
C GLY A 129 -29.32 6.46 -15.35
N LEU A 130 -29.13 5.92 -14.15
CA LEU A 130 -27.91 5.23 -13.78
C LEU A 130 -28.22 3.82 -13.29
N ALA A 131 -27.33 2.89 -13.65
CA ALA A 131 -27.20 1.61 -12.99
C ALA A 131 -26.24 1.73 -11.80
N THR A 132 -26.16 0.68 -10.98
CA THR A 132 -25.16 0.57 -9.91
C THR A 132 -24.44 -0.77 -9.94
N ASP A 133 -23.29 -0.91 -9.29
CA ASP A 133 -22.80 -2.24 -8.91
C ASP A 133 -23.28 -2.62 -7.51
N VAL A 134 -22.93 -3.82 -7.05
CA VAL A 134 -23.28 -4.28 -5.69
C VAL A 134 -22.68 -3.41 -4.59
N PHE A 135 -21.64 -2.63 -4.87
CA PHE A 135 -21.05 -1.68 -3.94
C PHE A 135 -21.66 -0.28 -4.08
N GLU A 136 -22.74 -0.14 -4.84
CA GLU A 136 -23.44 1.11 -5.14
C GLU A 136 -22.59 2.13 -5.88
N VAL A 137 -21.56 1.71 -6.62
CA VAL A 137 -20.85 2.61 -7.54
C VAL A 137 -21.79 2.93 -8.70
N PRO A 138 -22.09 4.21 -8.98
CA PRO A 138 -22.86 4.59 -10.16
C PRO A 138 -22.19 4.16 -11.46
N ALA A 139 -22.98 3.62 -12.39
CA ALA A 139 -22.60 3.32 -13.75
C ALA A 139 -23.62 3.97 -14.69
N SER A 140 -23.22 5.03 -15.39
CA SER A 140 -24.09 5.72 -16.36
C SER A 140 -24.37 4.87 -17.58
N GLY A 141 -23.41 4.01 -17.98
CA GLY A 141 -23.47 3.30 -19.26
C GLY A 141 -23.20 4.22 -20.47
N LEU A 142 -22.95 5.50 -20.22
CA LEU A 142 -22.64 6.52 -21.23
C LEU A 142 -21.13 6.64 -21.43
N ASP A 143 -20.72 6.90 -22.68
CA ASP A 143 -19.36 7.27 -23.00
C ASP A 143 -19.06 8.73 -22.61
N ARG A 144 -17.78 9.04 -22.41
CA ARG A 144 -17.36 10.41 -22.14
C ARG A 144 -17.61 11.27 -23.38
N GLU A 145 -18.37 12.36 -23.21
CA GLU A 145 -18.79 13.26 -24.29
C GLU A 145 -19.81 12.64 -25.25
N GLU A 146 -20.57 11.63 -24.81
CA GLU A 146 -21.60 11.03 -25.64
C GLU A 146 -22.65 12.07 -26.05
N LEU A 147 -22.91 12.16 -27.36
CA LEU A 147 -23.88 13.07 -27.93
C LEU A 147 -25.28 12.48 -27.82
N ASP A 148 -26.27 13.35 -27.61
CA ASP A 148 -27.67 12.96 -27.74
C ASP A 148 -28.05 12.89 -29.23
N GLN A 149 -28.24 11.67 -29.70
CA GLN A 149 -28.73 11.32 -31.02
C GLN A 149 -30.10 10.62 -30.91
N GLU A 150 -30.84 10.90 -29.83
CA GLU A 150 -32.14 10.29 -29.52
C GLU A 150 -32.04 8.76 -29.27
N GLN A 151 -30.82 8.22 -29.10
CA GLN A 151 -30.58 6.78 -28.93
C GLN A 151 -31.10 6.22 -27.59
N TYR A 152 -31.41 7.12 -26.64
CA TYR A 152 -31.94 6.80 -25.33
C TYR A 152 -33.38 7.29 -25.10
N ASP A 153 -34.08 7.70 -26.17
CA ASP A 153 -35.46 8.19 -26.11
C ASP A 153 -36.50 7.07 -25.97
N VAL A 154 -36.27 6.19 -24.99
CA VAL A 154 -37.19 5.14 -24.57
C VAL A 154 -37.35 5.19 -23.06
N LEU A 155 -38.59 5.08 -22.57
CA LEU A 155 -38.88 4.92 -21.15
C LEU A 155 -38.22 3.67 -20.59
N ARG A 156 -37.43 3.83 -19.53
CA ARG A 156 -36.64 2.75 -18.95
C ARG A 156 -36.70 2.77 -17.43
N ASP A 157 -36.84 1.58 -16.87
CA ASP A 157 -36.63 1.37 -15.43
C ASP A 157 -35.13 1.43 -15.15
N VAL A 158 -34.71 2.23 -14.18
CA VAL A 158 -33.29 2.46 -13.84
C VAL A 158 -33.01 2.24 -12.36
N ALA A 159 -31.77 1.96 -11.96
CA ALA A 159 -31.47 1.76 -10.54
C ALA A 159 -31.77 3.04 -9.73
N PHE A 160 -31.33 4.19 -10.26
CA PHE A 160 -31.68 5.51 -9.74
C PHE A 160 -31.57 6.57 -10.83
N VAL A 161 -32.22 7.71 -10.60
CA VAL A 161 -32.22 8.87 -11.51
C VAL A 161 -31.26 9.95 -11.01
N ALA A 162 -30.91 10.91 -11.87
CA ALA A 162 -30.09 12.04 -11.46
C ALA A 162 -30.83 12.91 -10.41
N GLY A 163 -30.11 13.38 -9.40
CA GLY A 163 -30.65 14.24 -8.34
C GLY A 163 -31.14 15.60 -8.83
N SER A 164 -30.64 16.06 -9.99
CA SER A 164 -30.96 17.36 -10.58
C SER A 164 -32.43 17.53 -10.95
N SER A 165 -33.18 16.45 -11.21
CA SER A 165 -34.60 16.51 -11.53
C SER A 165 -35.31 15.21 -11.17
N ILE A 166 -36.10 15.23 -10.10
CA ILE A 166 -36.85 14.08 -9.57
C ILE A 166 -38.30 14.48 -9.33
N LEU A 167 -39.25 13.87 -10.03
CA LEU A 167 -40.67 13.91 -9.69
C LEU A 167 -41.03 12.67 -8.87
N ILE A 168 -41.63 12.83 -7.70
CA ILE A 168 -42.04 11.73 -6.82
C ILE A 168 -43.45 11.95 -6.28
N ASP A 169 -44.22 10.86 -6.15
CA ASP A 169 -45.50 10.88 -5.42
C ASP A 169 -45.29 11.29 -3.96
N ARG A 170 -46.06 12.26 -3.46
CA ARG A 170 -45.89 12.80 -2.10
C ARG A 170 -46.05 11.72 -1.04
N ALA A 171 -47.05 10.85 -1.19
CA ALA A 171 -47.32 9.79 -0.23
C ALA A 171 -46.19 8.75 -0.20
N MET A 172 -45.59 8.44 -1.36
CA MET A 172 -44.39 7.63 -1.45
C MET A 172 -43.20 8.31 -0.77
N PHE A 173 -42.97 9.61 -1.03
CA PHE A 173 -41.87 10.37 -0.42
C PHE A 173 -41.95 10.37 1.12
N GLU A 174 -43.14 10.59 1.67
CA GLU A 174 -43.39 10.53 3.11
C GLU A 174 -43.24 9.11 3.66
N ARG A 175 -43.74 8.09 2.93
CA ARG A 175 -43.65 6.67 3.32
C ARG A 175 -42.20 6.20 3.44
N VAL A 176 -41.33 6.59 2.51
CA VAL A 176 -39.91 6.19 2.56
C VAL A 176 -39.11 7.03 3.55
N GLY A 177 -39.67 8.12 4.07
CA GLY A 177 -39.04 9.00 5.07
C GLY A 177 -38.20 10.13 4.48
N GLY A 178 -38.50 10.59 3.26
CA GLY A 178 -37.87 11.77 2.64
C GLY A 178 -36.42 11.57 2.18
N SER A 179 -35.71 12.67 1.90
CA SER A 179 -34.27 12.69 1.59
C SER A 179 -33.41 12.60 2.86
N ASP A 180 -32.15 12.16 2.74
CA ASP A 180 -31.18 12.17 3.86
C ASP A 180 -30.19 13.32 3.69
N ASP A 181 -30.34 14.35 4.51
CA ASP A 181 -29.58 15.61 4.43
C ASP A 181 -28.07 15.46 4.73
N LEU A 182 -27.65 14.30 5.25
CA LEU A 182 -26.23 14.00 5.48
C LEU A 182 -25.54 13.40 4.24
N LEU A 183 -26.29 13.09 3.18
CA LEU A 183 -25.77 12.54 1.93
C LEU A 183 -25.50 13.65 0.91
N GLU A 184 -24.45 13.49 0.11
CA GLU A 184 -24.20 14.36 -1.04
C GLU A 184 -25.26 14.10 -2.13
N PRO A 185 -25.55 15.06 -3.03
CA PRO A 185 -26.73 15.02 -3.90
C PRO A 185 -26.89 13.71 -4.70
N ILE A 186 -25.82 13.24 -5.34
CA ILE A 186 -25.84 11.97 -6.10
C ILE A 186 -26.13 10.75 -5.20
N THR A 187 -25.60 10.75 -3.98
CA THR A 187 -25.83 9.67 -3.01
C THR A 187 -27.19 9.77 -2.33
N ALA A 188 -27.73 10.99 -2.18
CA ALA A 188 -29.08 11.21 -1.68
C ALA A 188 -30.13 10.71 -2.67
N ALA A 189 -29.95 11.01 -3.96
CA ALA A 189 -30.81 10.50 -5.04
C ALA A 189 -30.77 8.96 -5.12
N LEU A 190 -29.58 8.37 -5.05
CA LEU A 190 -29.38 6.92 -4.96
C LEU A 190 -30.15 6.31 -3.77
N ASP A 191 -29.92 6.82 -2.56
CA ASP A 191 -30.55 6.33 -1.32
C ASP A 191 -32.08 6.42 -1.37
N LEU A 192 -32.61 7.52 -1.91
CA LEU A 192 -34.05 7.72 -2.08
C LEU A 192 -34.65 6.71 -3.08
N CYS A 193 -34.06 6.58 -4.27
CA CYS A 193 -34.53 5.65 -5.30
C CYS A 193 -34.49 4.19 -4.81
N GLN A 194 -33.45 3.81 -4.08
CA GLN A 194 -33.35 2.47 -3.49
C GLN A 194 -34.46 2.22 -2.46
N ARG A 195 -34.73 3.18 -1.57
CA ARG A 195 -35.81 3.05 -0.58
C ARG A 195 -37.19 2.98 -1.24
N VAL A 196 -37.43 3.76 -2.29
CA VAL A 196 -38.66 3.68 -3.11
C VAL A 196 -38.82 2.29 -3.70
N ARG A 197 -37.76 1.72 -4.30
CA ARG A 197 -37.79 0.35 -4.81
C ARG A 197 -38.03 -0.69 -3.73
N LEU A 198 -37.39 -0.55 -2.57
CA LEU A 198 -37.59 -1.45 -1.43
C LEU A 198 -39.02 -1.39 -0.86
N ALA A 199 -39.68 -0.24 -0.95
CA ALA A 199 -41.09 -0.05 -0.62
C ALA A 199 -42.04 -0.60 -1.70
N GLY A 200 -41.53 -1.24 -2.75
CA GLY A 200 -42.29 -1.81 -3.86
C GLY A 200 -42.59 -0.83 -5.00
N GLY A 201 -42.03 0.39 -4.95
CA GLY A 201 -42.24 1.42 -5.94
C GLY A 201 -41.38 1.27 -7.21
N ARG A 202 -41.81 1.92 -8.28
CA ARG A 202 -41.17 1.89 -9.60
C ARG A 202 -40.42 3.19 -9.89
N VAL A 203 -39.16 3.05 -10.32
CA VAL A 203 -38.27 4.18 -10.67
C VAL A 203 -37.97 4.17 -12.17
N VAL A 204 -38.28 5.28 -12.85
CA VAL A 204 -38.24 5.39 -14.32
C VAL A 204 -37.56 6.69 -14.77
N VAL A 205 -36.88 6.67 -15.92
CA VAL A 205 -36.47 7.90 -16.63
C VAL A 205 -37.40 8.19 -17.80
N VAL A 206 -37.83 9.46 -17.89
CA VAL A 206 -38.63 10.01 -18.97
C VAL A 206 -37.73 10.85 -19.87
N PRO A 207 -37.36 10.35 -21.07
CA PRO A 207 -36.43 11.04 -21.93
C PRO A 207 -37.02 12.29 -22.60
N SER A 208 -38.34 12.37 -22.73
CA SER A 208 -39.04 13.55 -23.24
C SER A 208 -39.02 14.73 -22.25
N ALA A 209 -38.63 14.51 -20.99
CA ALA A 209 -38.37 15.56 -20.03
C ALA A 209 -36.88 15.91 -20.07
N GLU A 210 -36.53 16.99 -20.77
CA GLU A 210 -35.14 17.44 -20.92
C GLU A 210 -34.81 18.55 -19.92
N VAL A 211 -33.68 18.39 -19.24
CA VAL A 211 -33.15 19.38 -18.30
C VAL A 211 -31.69 19.65 -18.65
N LEU A 212 -31.38 20.92 -18.90
CA LEU A 212 -30.00 21.38 -19.02
C LEU A 212 -29.45 21.60 -17.61
N HIS A 213 -28.38 20.91 -17.28
CA HIS A 213 -27.73 21.01 -15.98
C HIS A 213 -26.32 21.56 -16.21
N ASP A 214 -26.00 22.65 -15.52
CA ASP A 214 -24.71 23.30 -15.71
C ASP A 214 -23.59 22.46 -15.11
N GLY A 215 -23.84 21.80 -13.96
CA GLY A 215 -22.90 20.91 -13.29
C GLY A 215 -21.58 21.57 -12.84
N SER A 216 -21.32 22.80 -13.28
CA SER A 216 -20.22 23.69 -12.92
C SER A 216 -20.33 24.14 -11.45
N CYS A 217 -21.57 24.13 -10.92
CA CYS A 217 -21.95 24.47 -9.56
C CYS A 217 -22.08 23.24 -8.65
N GLN A 218 -21.65 22.05 -9.09
CA GLN A 218 -21.38 20.98 -8.13
C GLN A 218 -20.28 21.52 -7.20
N PRO A 219 -20.52 21.70 -5.88
CA PRO A 219 -19.40 21.92 -4.98
C PRO A 219 -18.39 20.81 -5.24
N GLU A 220 -17.11 21.08 -5.00
CA GLU A 220 -16.06 20.07 -4.99
C GLU A 220 -16.50 18.87 -4.14
N SER A 221 -17.25 17.93 -4.75
CA SER A 221 -17.94 16.89 -4.01
C SER A 221 -16.82 16.04 -3.46
N LYS A 222 -16.62 16.15 -2.14
CA LYS A 222 -15.38 15.65 -1.55
C LYS A 222 -15.41 14.15 -1.81
N PRO A 223 -14.42 13.57 -2.52
CA PRO A 223 -14.53 12.18 -2.97
C PRO A 223 -14.78 11.20 -1.81
N TRP A 224 -14.29 11.54 -0.61
CA TRP A 224 -14.56 10.79 0.61
C TRP A 224 -16.01 10.84 1.09
N ARG A 225 -16.74 11.95 0.88
CA ARG A 225 -18.15 12.09 1.27
C ARG A 225 -19.07 11.29 0.36
N VAL A 226 -18.80 11.28 -0.95
CA VAL A 226 -19.54 10.43 -1.90
C VAL A 226 -19.33 8.96 -1.55
N GLU A 227 -18.10 8.55 -1.24
CA GLU A 227 -17.83 7.19 -0.77
C GLU A 227 -18.51 6.90 0.57
N ALA A 228 -18.48 7.84 1.52
CA ALA A 228 -19.13 7.69 2.81
C ALA A 228 -20.65 7.55 2.68
N GLY A 229 -21.26 8.35 1.79
CA GLY A 229 -22.68 8.33 1.49
C GLY A 229 -23.13 7.01 0.85
N ARG A 230 -22.34 6.46 -0.07
CA ARG A 230 -22.57 5.12 -0.65
C ARG A 230 -22.51 4.03 0.40
N ILE A 231 -21.51 4.04 1.29
CA ILE A 231 -21.45 3.05 2.38
C ILE A 231 -22.71 3.17 3.27
N ARG A 232 -23.19 4.38 3.53
CA ARG A 232 -24.39 4.59 4.34
C ARG A 232 -25.68 4.16 3.63
N ALA A 233 -25.85 4.46 2.36
CA ALA A 233 -26.97 4.02 1.54
C ALA A 233 -27.04 2.48 1.50
N MET A 234 -25.91 1.84 1.23
CA MET A 234 -25.74 0.38 1.31
C MET A 234 -26.14 -0.20 2.66
N LEU A 235 -25.68 0.41 3.76
CA LEU A 235 -26.01 -0.02 5.12
C LEU A 235 -27.50 0.15 5.48
N LYS A 236 -28.25 1.03 4.80
CA LYS A 236 -29.69 1.15 4.97
C LYS A 236 -30.48 0.19 4.07
N ALA A 237 -30.04 0.02 2.83
CA ALA A 237 -30.80 -0.68 1.80
C ALA A 237 -30.67 -2.21 1.87
N TYR A 238 -29.47 -2.76 2.00
CA TYR A 238 -29.27 -4.21 1.84
C TYR A 238 -29.66 -5.04 3.06
N SER A 239 -30.08 -6.29 2.86
CA SER A 239 -30.36 -7.22 3.96
C SER A 239 -29.09 -7.55 4.78
N PRO A 240 -29.23 -8.02 6.04
CA PRO A 240 -28.06 -8.40 6.87
C PRO A 240 -27.19 -9.49 6.23
N VAL A 241 -27.79 -10.42 5.48
CA VAL A 241 -27.06 -11.49 4.77
C VAL A 241 -26.21 -10.91 3.65
N THR A 242 -26.75 -9.96 2.89
CA THR A 242 -26.00 -9.25 1.85
C THR A 242 -24.88 -8.41 2.47
N LEU A 243 -25.17 -7.70 3.55
CA LEU A 243 -24.17 -6.88 4.25
C LEU A 243 -23.00 -7.71 4.80
N LEU A 244 -23.24 -8.94 5.25
CA LEU A 244 -22.21 -9.84 5.78
C LEU A 244 -21.05 -10.05 4.79
N TRP A 245 -21.32 -10.04 3.48
CA TRP A 245 -20.27 -10.20 2.46
C TRP A 245 -19.93 -8.88 1.76
N VAL A 246 -20.91 -8.03 1.42
CA VAL A 246 -20.63 -6.78 0.69
C VAL A 246 -19.78 -5.80 1.50
N VAL A 247 -20.00 -5.70 2.82
CA VAL A 247 -19.24 -4.78 3.68
C VAL A 247 -17.76 -5.18 3.75
N PRO A 248 -17.38 -6.43 4.08
CA PRO A 248 -15.98 -6.85 4.02
C PRO A 248 -15.35 -6.71 2.63
N PHE A 249 -16.08 -7.06 1.56
CA PHE A 249 -15.53 -6.94 0.21
C PHE A 249 -15.34 -5.49 -0.22
N SER A 250 -16.26 -4.58 0.11
CA SER A 250 -16.10 -3.14 -0.17
C SER A 250 -14.96 -2.52 0.64
N LEU A 251 -14.73 -3.02 1.86
CA LEU A 251 -13.58 -2.67 2.70
C LEU A 251 -12.27 -3.09 2.02
N VAL A 252 -12.15 -4.35 1.61
CA VAL A 252 -10.93 -4.88 0.99
C VAL A 252 -10.66 -4.22 -0.36
N LEU A 253 -11.67 -4.10 -1.23
CA LEU A 253 -11.50 -3.55 -2.57
C LEU A 253 -11.17 -2.05 -2.52
N GLY A 254 -11.80 -1.30 -1.62
CA GLY A 254 -11.50 0.11 -1.44
C GLY A 254 -10.13 0.35 -0.80
N LEU A 255 -9.71 -0.50 0.14
CA LEU A 255 -8.36 -0.45 0.70
C LEU A 255 -7.31 -0.79 -0.38
N LEU A 256 -7.56 -1.81 -1.21
CA LEU A 256 -6.69 -2.16 -2.33
C LEU A 256 -6.59 -0.99 -3.33
N GLU A 257 -7.72 -0.41 -3.73
CA GLU A 257 -7.72 0.80 -4.59
C GLU A 257 -6.89 1.91 -3.95
N ALA A 258 -7.04 2.14 -2.64
CA ALA A 258 -6.31 3.17 -1.90
C ALA A 258 -4.80 2.91 -1.81
N VAL A 259 -4.38 1.66 -1.62
CA VAL A 259 -2.97 1.24 -1.52
C VAL A 259 -2.28 1.24 -2.88
N VAL A 260 -2.99 0.88 -3.95
CA VAL A 260 -2.45 0.84 -5.32
C VAL A 260 -2.49 2.22 -5.97
N SER A 261 -3.44 3.10 -5.60
CA SER A 261 -3.57 4.45 -6.16
C SER A 261 -2.28 5.31 -6.16
N PRO A 262 -1.42 5.26 -5.12
CA PRO A 262 -0.11 5.93 -5.12
C PRO A 262 0.77 5.55 -6.31
N LEU A 263 0.67 4.31 -6.80
CA LEU A 263 1.38 3.85 -8.00
C LEU A 263 0.94 4.60 -9.27
N PHE A 264 -0.22 5.25 -9.26
CA PHE A 264 -0.71 6.12 -10.33
C PHE A 264 -0.67 7.60 -9.94
N GLY A 265 0.07 7.94 -8.87
CA GLY A 265 0.23 9.32 -8.41
C GLY A 265 -0.99 9.87 -7.70
N ARG A 266 -1.93 9.01 -7.25
CA ARG A 266 -3.16 9.42 -6.54
C ARG A 266 -3.10 8.95 -5.09
N TRP A 267 -3.45 9.80 -4.15
CA TRP A 267 -3.44 9.44 -2.72
C TRP A 267 -4.87 9.37 -2.24
N ARG A 268 -5.45 8.16 -2.23
CA ARG A 268 -6.86 7.94 -1.85
C ARG A 268 -7.02 7.39 -0.43
N LEU A 269 -5.93 6.94 0.22
CA LEU A 269 -5.99 6.29 1.53
C LEU A 269 -6.65 7.17 2.60
N VAL A 270 -6.26 8.44 2.71
CA VAL A 270 -6.84 9.35 3.72
C VAL A 270 -8.32 9.60 3.47
N ALA A 271 -8.71 9.87 2.23
CA ALA A 271 -10.10 10.02 1.84
C ALA A 271 -10.91 8.76 2.16
N TYR A 272 -10.36 7.58 1.87
CA TYR A 272 -10.99 6.30 2.14
C TYR A 272 -11.18 6.03 3.64
N LEU A 273 -10.12 6.21 4.45
CA LEU A 273 -10.18 6.04 5.90
C LEU A 273 -11.16 7.04 6.53
N ARG A 274 -11.19 8.28 6.05
CA ARG A 274 -12.13 9.30 6.50
C ARG A 274 -13.59 8.92 6.20
N ALA A 275 -13.86 8.30 5.05
CA ALA A 275 -15.18 7.82 4.69
C ALA A 275 -15.69 6.72 5.64
N TRP A 276 -14.82 5.77 5.99
CA TRP A 276 -15.14 4.72 6.96
C TRP A 276 -15.28 5.26 8.38
N ALA A 277 -14.37 6.12 8.83
CA ALA A 277 -14.43 6.74 10.15
C ALA A 277 -15.75 7.50 10.35
N TRP A 278 -16.18 8.26 9.34
CA TRP A 278 -17.48 8.94 9.36
C TRP A 278 -18.64 7.96 9.50
N ASN A 279 -18.63 6.83 8.79
CA ASN A 279 -19.67 5.80 8.89
C ASN A 279 -19.69 5.10 10.26
N VAL A 280 -18.52 4.83 10.85
CA VAL A 280 -18.43 4.28 12.20
C VAL A 280 -19.01 5.25 13.23
N MET A 281 -18.65 6.55 13.13
CA MET A 281 -19.19 7.60 14.03
C MET A 281 -20.69 7.83 13.86
N ARG A 282 -21.21 7.71 12.63
CA ARG A 282 -22.64 7.90 12.29
C ARG A 282 -23.43 6.58 12.27
N LEU A 283 -22.85 5.49 12.75
CA LEU A 283 -23.50 4.19 12.74
C LEU A 283 -24.84 4.18 13.51
N PRO A 284 -24.98 4.83 14.69
CA PRO A 284 -26.26 4.88 15.39
C PRO A 284 -27.37 5.55 14.59
N SER A 285 -27.07 6.67 13.91
CA SER A 285 -28.04 7.36 13.05
C SER A 285 -28.38 6.53 11.82
N THR A 286 -27.41 5.83 11.23
CA THR A 286 -27.65 4.94 10.09
C THR A 286 -28.54 3.76 10.46
N ILE A 287 -28.33 3.13 11.62
CA ILE A 287 -29.20 2.06 12.12
C ILE A 287 -30.61 2.59 12.42
N GLY A 288 -30.71 3.81 12.98
CA GLY A 288 -31.99 4.49 13.20
C GLY A 288 -32.77 4.70 11.90
N SER A 289 -32.13 5.23 10.87
CA SER A 289 -32.73 5.40 9.53
C SER A 289 -33.11 4.06 8.91
N ARG A 290 -32.26 3.03 9.02
CA ARG A 290 -32.52 1.68 8.50
C ARG A 290 -33.80 1.08 9.05
N ARG A 291 -34.08 1.25 10.35
CA ARG A 291 -35.30 0.72 10.99
C ARG A 291 -36.59 1.36 10.47
N ARG A 292 -36.50 2.53 9.84
CA ARG A 292 -37.65 3.26 9.26
C ARG A 292 -37.86 2.95 7.78
N VAL A 293 -36.96 2.18 7.15
CA VAL A 293 -37.12 1.80 5.75
C VAL A 293 -38.29 0.84 5.62
N ASP A 294 -39.35 1.26 4.94
CA ASP A 294 -40.43 0.38 4.53
C ASP A 294 -39.90 -0.61 3.48
N ARG A 295 -40.00 -1.90 3.80
CA ARG A 295 -39.39 -2.96 3.01
C ARG A 295 -40.43 -4.02 2.68
N GLN A 296 -40.96 -3.92 1.47
CA GLN A 296 -41.92 -4.86 0.90
C GLN A 296 -41.24 -5.90 0.01
N VAL A 297 -40.10 -5.55 -0.62
CA VAL A 297 -39.35 -6.45 -1.52
C VAL A 297 -37.94 -6.78 -1.01
N GLY A 298 -37.37 -7.85 -1.56
CA GLY A 298 -36.02 -8.34 -1.24
C GLY A 298 -34.90 -7.62 -2.00
N ASP A 299 -33.64 -7.95 -1.65
CA ASP A 299 -32.45 -7.37 -2.34
C ASP A 299 -32.40 -7.73 -3.83
N ALA A 300 -33.07 -8.82 -4.23
CA ALA A 300 -33.17 -9.24 -5.63
C ALA A 300 -33.74 -8.16 -6.55
N GLU A 301 -34.64 -7.31 -6.03
CA GLU A 301 -35.18 -6.19 -6.80
C GLU A 301 -34.11 -5.14 -7.12
N LEU A 302 -33.22 -4.84 -6.16
CA LEU A 302 -32.11 -3.93 -6.37
C LEU A 302 -31.08 -4.52 -7.34
N PHE A 303 -30.75 -5.82 -7.17
CA PHE A 303 -29.76 -6.51 -8.00
C PHE A 303 -30.17 -6.63 -9.47
N ARG A 304 -31.47 -6.57 -9.79
CA ARG A 304 -31.98 -6.57 -11.17
C ARG A 304 -31.49 -5.36 -11.98
N PHE A 305 -31.25 -4.23 -11.32
CA PHE A 305 -30.79 -2.99 -11.94
C PHE A 305 -29.29 -2.74 -11.74
N GLN A 306 -28.56 -3.77 -11.27
CA GLN A 306 -27.13 -3.70 -11.09
C GLN A 306 -26.37 -4.26 -12.28
N VAL A 307 -25.26 -3.62 -12.63
CA VAL A 307 -24.33 -4.15 -13.63
C VAL A 307 -23.61 -5.38 -13.07
N ARG A 308 -23.39 -6.38 -13.92
CA ARG A 308 -22.60 -7.56 -13.53
C ARG A 308 -21.14 -7.15 -13.32
N GLY A 309 -20.56 -7.62 -12.21
CA GLY A 309 -19.18 -7.32 -11.84
C GLY A 309 -19.05 -6.08 -10.96
N SER A 310 -17.85 -5.51 -10.91
CA SER A 310 -17.56 -4.32 -10.11
C SER A 310 -17.32 -3.11 -11.00
N ALA A 311 -18.29 -2.20 -11.04
CA ALA A 311 -18.12 -0.89 -11.65
C ALA A 311 -16.98 -0.11 -10.97
N ARG A 312 -16.73 -0.35 -9.67
CA ARG A 312 -15.53 0.16 -8.97
C ARG A 312 -14.23 -0.21 -9.68
N LEU A 313 -14.04 -1.51 -9.93
CA LEU A 313 -12.82 -2.04 -10.54
C LEU A 313 -12.68 -1.54 -11.98
N THR A 314 -13.77 -1.57 -12.75
CA THR A 314 -13.80 -1.06 -14.12
C THR A 314 -13.43 0.42 -14.18
N ALA A 315 -14.05 1.24 -13.32
CA ALA A 315 -13.75 2.67 -13.24
C ALA A 315 -12.31 2.94 -12.78
N PHE A 316 -11.76 2.13 -11.86
CA PHE A 316 -10.36 2.22 -11.47
C PHE A 316 -9.42 1.89 -12.64
N LEU A 317 -9.68 0.81 -13.39
CA LEU A 317 -8.90 0.40 -14.55
C LEU A 317 -8.95 1.45 -15.67
N GLN A 318 -10.14 1.96 -16.00
CA GLN A 318 -10.32 3.04 -16.98
C GLN A 318 -9.58 4.30 -16.56
N ARG A 319 -9.79 4.78 -15.31
CA ARG A 319 -9.10 5.97 -14.79
C ARG A 319 -7.59 5.82 -14.73
N SER A 320 -7.09 4.61 -14.45
CA SER A 320 -5.64 4.33 -14.46
C SER A 320 -5.12 4.41 -15.88
N THR A 321 -5.84 3.84 -16.84
CA THR A 321 -5.55 3.93 -18.28
C THR A 321 -5.54 5.39 -18.76
N ASP A 322 -6.53 6.20 -18.40
CA ASP A 322 -6.58 7.63 -18.77
C ASP A 322 -5.43 8.44 -18.21
N TYR A 323 -5.00 8.16 -16.98
CA TYR A 323 -3.81 8.79 -16.41
C TYR A 323 -2.58 8.48 -17.25
N PHE A 324 -2.43 7.23 -17.67
CA PHE A 324 -1.32 6.82 -18.54
C PHE A 324 -1.37 7.49 -19.91
N LEU A 325 -2.57 7.70 -20.47
CA LEU A 325 -2.74 8.44 -21.71
C LEU A 325 -2.32 9.90 -21.56
N ARG A 326 -2.79 10.61 -20.53
CA ARG A 326 -2.44 12.02 -20.31
C ARG A 326 -0.94 12.22 -20.08
N VAL A 327 -0.28 11.29 -19.39
CA VAL A 327 1.19 11.30 -19.19
C VAL A 327 1.95 11.00 -20.48
N ALA A 328 1.36 10.27 -21.43
CA ALA A 328 1.94 10.02 -22.75
C ALA A 328 1.63 11.14 -23.76
N GLU A 329 0.51 11.84 -23.58
CA GLU A 329 -0.01 12.85 -24.51
C GLU A 329 0.58 14.25 -24.27
N SER A 330 1.21 14.50 -23.12
CA SER A 330 1.90 15.76 -22.81
C SER A 330 3.15 16.04 -23.66
N GLU A 331 3.45 15.25 -24.70
CA GLU A 331 4.64 15.39 -25.55
C GLU A 331 4.42 15.92 -26.98
N ARG A 332 3.18 16.17 -27.48
CA ARG A 332 2.93 17.04 -28.66
C ARG A 332 1.44 17.27 -28.97
N LEU A 333 1.11 18.52 -29.32
CA LEU A 333 -0.21 19.01 -29.72
C LEU A 333 -0.57 18.74 -31.19
N ARG A 334 -1.89 18.76 -31.46
CA ARG A 334 -2.58 19.06 -32.73
C ARG A 334 -2.53 18.00 -33.85
N ASN A 335 -3.32 16.94 -33.69
CA ASN A 335 -4.31 16.48 -34.68
C ASN A 335 -4.78 15.08 -34.29
N LEU A 336 -6.07 14.81 -34.54
CA LEU A 336 -6.81 13.52 -34.44
C LEU A 336 -7.88 13.48 -33.35
N GLY A 337 -8.81 14.44 -33.41
CA GLY A 337 -10.14 14.31 -32.82
C GLY A 337 -11.05 13.35 -33.58
N SER A 338 -10.61 12.12 -33.94
CA SER A 338 -11.45 11.22 -34.72
C SER A 338 -11.20 9.71 -34.59
N LEU A 339 -10.50 9.22 -33.56
CA LEU A 339 -10.19 7.77 -33.45
C LEU A 339 -10.29 7.24 -32.02
N VAL A 340 -11.44 7.47 -31.38
CA VAL A 340 -11.81 6.86 -30.08
C VAL A 340 -12.77 5.67 -30.23
N GLU A 341 -13.06 5.25 -31.47
CA GLU A 341 -13.75 3.98 -31.71
C GLU A 341 -12.76 2.81 -31.62
N THR A 342 -12.89 2.03 -30.54
CA THR A 342 -12.91 0.55 -30.48
C THR A 342 -12.18 0.06 -29.23
N SER A 343 -12.97 -0.48 -28.30
CA SER A 343 -12.64 -1.04 -26.98
C SER A 343 -11.82 -2.34 -26.99
N GLN A 344 -11.13 -2.68 -28.09
CA GLN A 344 -10.23 -3.83 -28.19
C GLN A 344 -8.74 -3.47 -28.33
N GLU A 345 -8.38 -2.19 -28.44
CA GLU A 345 -6.97 -1.77 -28.57
C GLU A 345 -6.27 -1.41 -27.25
N THR A 346 -6.92 -1.55 -26.09
CA THR A 346 -6.32 -1.20 -24.79
C THR A 346 -5.07 -2.03 -24.47
N VAL A 347 -5.01 -3.28 -24.93
CA VAL A 347 -3.84 -4.18 -24.79
C VAL A 347 -2.77 -3.89 -25.86
N ARG A 348 -3.13 -3.24 -26.99
CA ARG A 348 -2.20 -2.87 -28.07
C ARG A 348 -1.43 -1.58 -27.81
N ARG A 349 -1.74 -0.83 -26.73
CA ARG A 349 -0.99 0.37 -26.37
C ARG A 349 0.37 -0.02 -25.76
N PRO A 350 1.51 0.44 -26.33
CA PRO A 350 2.84 -0.02 -25.94
C PRO A 350 3.17 0.27 -24.46
N VAL A 351 2.54 1.27 -23.86
CA VAL A 351 2.70 1.62 -22.43
C VAL A 351 2.08 0.57 -21.52
N VAL A 352 0.83 0.19 -21.78
CA VAL A 352 0.10 -0.79 -20.96
C VAL A 352 0.74 -2.16 -21.12
N ALA A 353 1.10 -2.55 -22.35
CA ALA A 353 1.82 -3.78 -22.62
C ALA A 353 3.17 -3.83 -21.88
N SER A 354 3.93 -2.73 -21.86
CA SER A 354 5.23 -2.68 -21.17
C SER A 354 5.11 -2.70 -19.64
N LEU A 355 4.09 -2.05 -19.07
CA LEU A 355 3.80 -2.12 -17.64
C LEU A 355 3.38 -3.54 -17.24
N LEU A 356 2.43 -4.13 -17.98
CA LEU A 356 1.98 -5.50 -17.74
C LEU A 356 3.13 -6.48 -17.90
N ALA A 357 4.03 -6.28 -18.87
CA ALA A 357 5.24 -7.09 -19.02
C ALA A 357 6.17 -6.95 -17.82
N GLY A 358 6.36 -5.73 -17.30
CA GLY A 358 7.16 -5.49 -16.09
C GLY A 358 6.56 -6.14 -14.84
N ILE A 359 5.25 -6.04 -14.65
CA ILE A 359 4.53 -6.70 -13.55
C ILE A 359 4.59 -8.22 -13.72
N ALA A 360 4.31 -8.73 -14.91
CA ALA A 360 4.38 -10.16 -15.22
C ALA A 360 5.79 -10.70 -15.00
N PHE A 361 6.83 -9.95 -15.36
CA PHE A 361 8.21 -10.30 -15.07
C PHE A 361 8.46 -10.38 -13.56
N ALA A 362 8.05 -9.38 -12.78
CA ALA A 362 8.23 -9.38 -11.32
C ALA A 362 7.49 -10.57 -10.66
N LEU A 363 6.27 -10.87 -11.09
CA LEU A 363 5.49 -12.03 -10.63
C LEU A 363 6.15 -13.35 -11.05
N PHE A 364 6.64 -13.45 -12.29
CA PHE A 364 7.36 -14.63 -12.78
C PHE A 364 8.67 -14.87 -12.01
N ALA A 365 9.41 -13.80 -11.70
CA ALA A 365 10.66 -13.83 -10.97
C ALA A 365 10.48 -14.17 -9.47
N THR A 366 9.28 -13.99 -8.91
CA THR A 366 8.95 -14.27 -7.50
C THR A 366 8.02 -15.46 -7.31
N ARG A 367 7.63 -16.15 -8.39
CA ARG A 367 6.56 -17.17 -8.36
C ARG A 367 6.81 -18.30 -7.35
N GLN A 368 8.05 -18.74 -7.16
CA GLN A 368 8.35 -19.84 -6.24
C GLN A 368 8.30 -19.41 -4.78
N LEU A 369 8.45 -18.11 -4.49
CA LEU A 369 8.30 -17.60 -3.12
C LEU A 369 6.87 -17.81 -2.59
N TRP A 370 5.87 -17.88 -3.47
CA TRP A 370 4.48 -18.15 -3.11
C TRP A 370 4.21 -19.62 -2.80
N PHE A 371 4.91 -20.54 -3.46
CA PHE A 371 4.69 -21.98 -3.32
C PHE A 371 5.58 -22.59 -2.23
N ASP A 372 6.86 -22.24 -2.25
CA ASP A 372 7.89 -22.86 -1.41
C ASP A 372 8.26 -21.99 -0.19
N GLY A 373 7.77 -20.75 -0.13
CA GLY A 373 8.15 -19.77 0.89
C GLY A 373 9.52 -19.14 0.65
N VAL A 374 10.03 -18.44 1.68
CA VAL A 374 11.36 -17.81 1.64
C VAL A 374 12.35 -18.70 2.38
N ALA A 375 13.41 -19.11 1.69
CA ALA A 375 14.50 -19.88 2.29
C ALA A 375 15.18 -19.06 3.41
N SER A 376 15.38 -19.67 4.58
CA SER A 376 16.02 -19.02 5.73
C SER A 376 17.54 -18.94 5.53
N VAL A 377 18.01 -17.83 4.96
CA VAL A 377 19.43 -17.57 4.67
C VAL A 377 19.77 -16.15 5.05
N GLY A 378 20.95 -15.92 5.67
CA GLY A 378 21.40 -14.60 6.09
C GLY A 378 20.37 -13.88 6.95
N TYR A 379 19.86 -12.74 6.45
CA TYR A 379 18.83 -11.93 7.11
C TYR A 379 17.38 -12.29 6.72
N ALA A 380 17.17 -13.23 5.80
CA ALA A 380 15.87 -13.65 5.30
C ALA A 380 15.20 -14.65 6.26
N LEU A 381 14.94 -14.21 7.48
CA LEU A 381 14.33 -15.00 8.54
C LEU A 381 12.85 -14.66 8.69
N ALA A 382 12.02 -15.67 8.95
CA ALA A 382 10.60 -15.47 9.17
C ALA A 382 10.35 -14.63 10.43
N PRO A 383 9.41 -13.67 10.43
CA PRO A 383 9.06 -12.95 11.64
C PRO A 383 8.43 -13.88 12.68
N PRO A 384 8.45 -13.49 13.98
CA PRO A 384 7.77 -14.25 15.03
C PRO A 384 6.26 -14.37 14.77
N GLU A 385 5.64 -15.43 15.29
CA GLU A 385 4.20 -15.67 15.11
C GLU A 385 3.36 -14.63 15.86
N SER A 386 3.81 -14.20 17.03
CA SER A 386 3.13 -13.18 17.84
C SER A 386 3.55 -11.76 17.43
N VAL A 387 2.61 -11.04 16.80
CA VAL A 387 2.75 -9.62 16.46
C VAL A 387 2.92 -8.77 17.73
N ALA A 388 2.13 -9.06 18.76
CA ALA A 388 2.17 -8.31 20.01
C ALA A 388 3.54 -8.41 20.67
N ALA A 389 4.08 -9.63 20.81
CA ALA A 389 5.41 -9.85 21.37
C ALA A 389 6.51 -9.16 20.53
N THR A 390 6.38 -9.16 19.20
CA THR A 390 7.36 -8.48 18.32
C THR A 390 7.32 -6.95 18.49
N LEU A 391 6.13 -6.36 18.58
CA LEU A 391 5.97 -4.92 18.81
C LEU A 391 6.38 -4.52 20.22
N ASP A 392 6.09 -5.35 21.23
CA ASP A 392 6.53 -5.13 22.60
C ASP A 392 8.05 -5.30 22.74
N ALA A 393 8.69 -6.23 22.03
CA ALA A 393 10.15 -6.33 21.99
C ALA A 393 10.78 -5.06 21.36
N PHE A 394 10.24 -4.63 20.21
CA PHE A 394 10.71 -3.44 19.50
C PHE A 394 10.52 -2.14 20.29
N ALA A 395 9.34 -1.98 20.91
CA ALA A 395 9.01 -0.78 21.67
C ALA A 395 9.51 -0.85 23.12
N GLY A 396 9.71 -2.04 23.68
CA GLY A 396 10.12 -2.31 25.06
C GLY A 396 11.63 -2.43 25.24
N GLY A 397 12.38 -2.72 24.17
CA GLY A 397 13.84 -2.72 24.14
C GLY A 397 14.51 -4.04 24.54
N TRP A 398 13.83 -5.18 24.35
CA TRP A 398 14.44 -6.49 24.53
C TRP A 398 14.79 -7.08 23.16
N ASN A 399 16.08 -7.39 22.94
CA ASN A 399 16.55 -8.11 21.78
C ASN A 399 16.81 -9.58 22.16
N PRO A 400 16.11 -10.56 21.59
CA PRO A 400 16.29 -11.98 21.91
C PRO A 400 17.45 -12.66 21.16
N ALA A 401 18.22 -11.94 20.33
CA ALA A 401 19.34 -12.51 19.60
C ALA A 401 20.43 -13.06 20.54
N GLY A 402 20.90 -14.29 20.29
CA GLY A 402 21.95 -14.91 21.10
C GLY A 402 21.50 -15.24 22.51
N LEU A 403 22.21 -14.72 23.52
CA LEU A 403 21.82 -14.77 24.94
C LEU A 403 20.97 -13.57 25.36
N GLY A 404 20.50 -12.78 24.39
CA GLY A 404 19.63 -11.65 24.59
C GLY A 404 20.31 -10.42 25.21
N GLY A 405 19.64 -9.28 25.13
CA GLY A 405 20.14 -8.03 25.70
C GLY A 405 19.12 -6.91 25.66
N ALA A 406 19.31 -5.90 26.51
CA ALA A 406 18.45 -4.72 26.61
C ALA A 406 18.75 -3.67 25.52
N ASP A 407 18.87 -4.14 24.28
CA ASP A 407 19.14 -3.32 23.11
C ASP A 407 17.87 -3.15 22.25
N PRO A 408 17.69 -1.98 21.64
CA PRO A 408 16.54 -1.73 20.78
C PRO A 408 16.69 -2.47 19.46
N LEU A 409 15.62 -3.17 19.09
CA LEU A 409 15.51 -3.81 17.79
C LEU A 409 15.53 -2.79 16.65
N ARG A 410 16.06 -3.22 15.51
CA ARG A 410 16.13 -2.38 14.30
C ARG A 410 14.75 -1.99 13.79
N PRO A 411 14.60 -0.82 13.11
CA PRO A 411 13.34 -0.35 12.56
C PRO A 411 12.66 -1.35 11.59
N VAL A 412 13.45 -2.20 10.92
CA VAL A 412 12.97 -3.22 10.00
C VAL A 412 12.04 -4.23 10.69
N ILE A 413 12.27 -4.51 11.98
CA ILE A 413 11.45 -5.43 12.76
C ILE A 413 10.09 -4.79 13.06
N GLY A 414 10.07 -3.52 13.45
CA GLY A 414 8.83 -2.75 13.59
C GLY A 414 8.05 -2.65 12.27
N ALA A 415 8.74 -2.38 11.16
CA ALA A 415 8.14 -2.34 9.83
C ALA A 415 7.56 -3.70 9.40
N ALA A 416 8.28 -4.80 9.62
CA ALA A 416 7.80 -6.15 9.35
C ALA A 416 6.58 -6.51 10.21
N ALA A 417 6.55 -6.11 11.47
CA ALA A 417 5.40 -6.31 12.35
C ALA A 417 4.16 -5.53 11.86
N LEU A 418 4.33 -4.30 11.37
CA LEU A 418 3.22 -3.54 10.76
C LEU A 418 2.68 -4.21 9.49
N VAL A 419 3.57 -4.78 8.65
CA VAL A 419 3.14 -5.59 7.50
C VAL A 419 2.39 -6.84 7.97
N GLN A 420 2.85 -7.49 9.05
CA GLN A 420 2.17 -8.64 9.64
C GLN A 420 0.77 -8.30 10.16
N VAL A 421 0.57 -7.13 10.78
CA VAL A 421 -0.77 -6.60 11.15
C VAL A 421 -1.66 -6.50 9.91
N ALA A 422 -1.14 -5.92 8.82
CA ALA A 422 -1.89 -5.80 7.57
C ALA A 422 -2.25 -7.16 6.94
N LEU A 423 -1.44 -8.19 7.20
CA LEU A 423 -1.66 -9.58 6.77
C LEU A 423 -2.42 -10.42 7.80
N LEU A 424 -3.11 -9.78 8.76
CA LEU A 424 -3.94 -10.44 9.77
C LEU A 424 -3.15 -11.44 10.64
N GLY A 425 -1.89 -11.12 10.96
CA GLY A 425 -1.03 -11.94 11.82
C GLY A 425 -0.23 -13.02 11.12
N LYS A 426 -0.38 -13.22 9.79
CA LYS A 426 0.28 -14.30 9.06
C LYS A 426 1.78 -14.04 8.83
N ALA A 427 2.63 -14.54 9.73
CA ALA A 427 4.08 -14.38 9.69
C ALA A 427 4.73 -14.90 8.38
N SER A 428 4.31 -16.07 7.89
CA SER A 428 4.89 -16.72 6.70
C SER A 428 4.75 -15.91 5.41
N LEU A 429 3.76 -15.02 5.33
CA LEU A 429 3.49 -14.20 4.15
C LEU A 429 4.24 -12.87 4.17
N VAL A 430 4.77 -12.43 5.31
CA VAL A 430 5.36 -11.09 5.46
C VAL A 430 6.51 -10.87 4.48
N LEU A 431 7.49 -11.79 4.46
CA LEU A 431 8.64 -11.68 3.57
C LEU A 431 8.21 -11.81 2.09
N VAL A 432 7.36 -12.79 1.77
CA VAL A 432 6.89 -13.04 0.40
C VAL A 432 6.19 -11.81 -0.16
N VAL A 433 5.19 -11.28 0.56
CA VAL A 433 4.43 -10.10 0.12
C VAL A 433 5.33 -8.89 0.02
N THR A 434 6.22 -8.68 1.00
CA THR A 434 7.12 -7.51 0.99
C THR A 434 8.09 -7.54 -0.18
N MET A 435 8.70 -8.70 -0.47
CA MET A 435 9.60 -8.85 -1.62
C MET A 435 8.87 -8.70 -2.96
N VAL A 436 7.66 -9.24 -3.09
CA VAL A 436 6.84 -9.11 -4.32
C VAL A 436 6.41 -7.66 -4.54
N VAL A 437 5.95 -6.98 -3.49
CA VAL A 437 5.57 -5.56 -3.55
C VAL A 437 6.79 -4.69 -3.87
N ALA A 438 7.96 -4.99 -3.28
CA ALA A 438 9.21 -4.31 -3.62
C ALA A 438 9.61 -4.55 -5.08
N ALA A 439 9.49 -5.78 -5.59
CA ALA A 439 9.78 -6.09 -6.99
C ALA A 439 8.87 -5.30 -7.95
N VAL A 440 7.55 -5.35 -7.75
CA VAL A 440 6.60 -4.60 -8.59
C VAL A 440 6.81 -3.09 -8.43
N GLY A 441 6.97 -2.62 -7.20
CA GLY A 441 7.20 -1.23 -6.85
C GLY A 441 8.49 -0.69 -7.46
N GLY A 442 9.57 -1.46 -7.51
CA GLY A 442 10.84 -1.07 -8.10
C GLY A 442 10.77 -0.91 -9.62
N VAL A 443 10.09 -1.83 -10.33
CA VAL A 443 9.85 -1.69 -11.79
C VAL A 443 9.11 -0.39 -12.10
N VAL A 444 8.01 -0.14 -11.37
CA VAL A 444 7.18 1.06 -11.58
C VAL A 444 7.92 2.33 -11.14
N GLY A 445 8.65 2.28 -10.02
CA GLY A 445 9.45 3.39 -9.51
C GLY A 445 10.52 3.82 -10.48
N MET A 446 11.24 2.85 -11.05
CA MET A 446 12.26 3.12 -12.07
C MET A 446 11.65 3.72 -13.34
N ALA A 447 10.50 3.20 -13.78
CA ALA A 447 9.78 3.78 -14.91
C ALA A 447 9.32 5.21 -14.62
N ARG A 448 8.94 5.52 -13.37
CA ARG A 448 8.58 6.87 -12.94
C ARG A 448 9.77 7.83 -12.93
N LEU A 449 10.93 7.36 -12.45
CA LEU A 449 12.16 8.14 -12.40
C LEU A 449 12.61 8.58 -13.80
N LEU A 450 12.59 7.67 -14.77
CA LEU A 450 13.00 7.96 -16.15
C LEU A 450 11.96 8.77 -16.94
N GLY A 451 10.76 8.93 -16.38
CA GLY A 451 9.65 9.63 -17.02
C GLY A 451 9.95 11.05 -17.48
N PRO A 452 10.35 11.93 -16.55
CA PRO A 452 10.63 13.34 -16.82
C PRO A 452 11.78 13.60 -17.81
N PHE A 453 12.61 12.60 -18.09
CA PHE A 453 13.77 12.74 -18.96
C PHE A 453 13.49 12.41 -20.44
N GLY A 454 12.22 12.19 -20.82
CA GLY A 454 11.82 11.95 -22.22
C GLY A 454 12.17 10.56 -22.76
N VAL A 455 12.41 9.59 -21.87
CA VAL A 455 12.59 8.16 -22.23
C VAL A 455 11.24 7.57 -22.62
N ARG A 456 11.10 6.73 -23.65
CA ARG A 456 9.82 6.12 -24.04
C ARG A 456 9.42 4.99 -23.07
N PRO A 457 8.11 4.71 -22.90
CA PRO A 457 7.63 3.71 -21.93
C PRO A 457 8.26 2.32 -22.04
N ALA A 458 8.47 1.78 -23.25
CA ALA A 458 9.13 0.49 -23.43
C ALA A 458 10.56 0.47 -22.84
N ALA A 459 11.34 1.55 -23.04
CA ALA A 459 12.68 1.69 -22.47
C ALA A 459 12.65 1.88 -20.95
N ARG A 460 11.64 2.61 -20.42
CA ARG A 460 11.43 2.81 -18.98
C ARG A 460 11.17 1.49 -18.24
N TYR A 461 10.25 0.67 -18.74
CA TYR A 461 9.93 -0.61 -18.12
C TYR A 461 11.00 -1.66 -18.38
N GLY A 462 11.70 -1.61 -19.52
CA GLY A 462 12.92 -2.39 -19.74
C GLY A 462 13.99 -2.10 -18.67
N ALA A 463 14.25 -0.82 -18.38
CA ALA A 463 15.12 -0.43 -17.27
C ALA A 463 14.63 -0.97 -15.91
N GLY A 464 13.31 -0.91 -15.65
CA GLY A 464 12.72 -1.48 -14.44
C GLY A 464 12.87 -3.01 -14.34
N ILE A 465 12.78 -3.73 -15.45
CA ILE A 465 13.01 -5.19 -15.51
C ILE A 465 14.46 -5.51 -15.15
N LEU A 466 15.43 -4.82 -15.75
CA LEU A 466 16.84 -4.97 -15.38
C LEU A 466 17.08 -4.58 -13.92
N PHE A 467 16.41 -3.55 -13.42
CA PHE A 467 16.57 -3.09 -12.05
C PHE A 467 16.23 -4.20 -11.04
N ILE A 468 15.15 -4.94 -11.27
CA ILE A 468 14.67 -5.97 -10.35
C ILE A 468 15.25 -7.35 -10.61
N GLY A 469 15.49 -7.74 -11.86
CA GLY A 469 16.13 -9.03 -12.15
C GLY A 469 17.63 -8.92 -12.43
N GLY A 470 18.23 -7.78 -12.10
CA GLY A 470 19.64 -7.50 -12.38
C GLY A 470 20.61 -8.11 -11.37
N PRO A 471 21.92 -7.97 -11.64
CA PRO A 471 22.96 -8.55 -10.80
C PRO A 471 23.00 -7.96 -9.38
N ALA A 472 22.54 -6.73 -9.17
CA ALA A 472 22.46 -6.11 -7.85
C ALA A 472 21.44 -6.83 -6.96
N VAL A 473 20.23 -7.12 -7.47
CA VAL A 473 19.21 -7.87 -6.72
C VAL A 473 19.63 -9.30 -6.44
N ARG A 474 20.32 -9.95 -7.38
CA ARG A 474 20.90 -11.27 -7.16
C ARG A 474 21.90 -11.28 -5.99
N ALA A 475 22.69 -10.22 -5.84
CA ALA A 475 23.63 -10.11 -4.72
C ALA A 475 22.88 -9.95 -3.38
N PHE A 476 21.89 -9.06 -3.31
CA PHE A 476 21.05 -8.92 -2.10
C PHE A 476 20.38 -10.23 -1.67
N THR A 477 19.76 -10.90 -2.62
CA THR A 477 18.98 -12.11 -2.33
C THR A 477 19.85 -13.34 -2.13
N GLY A 478 20.99 -13.44 -2.80
CA GLY A 478 21.95 -14.52 -2.60
C GLY A 478 22.44 -14.58 -1.15
N ASP A 479 22.71 -13.43 -0.55
CA ASP A 479 23.19 -13.30 0.84
C ASP A 479 22.05 -13.14 1.86
N GLY A 480 20.78 -13.27 1.43
CA GLY A 480 19.62 -13.17 2.31
C GLY A 480 19.29 -11.76 2.82
N VAL A 481 19.89 -10.70 2.25
CA VAL A 481 19.70 -9.29 2.61
C VAL A 481 18.42 -8.73 1.97
N TRP A 482 17.27 -9.28 2.33
CA TRP A 482 15.96 -8.95 1.72
C TRP A 482 15.52 -7.50 2.00
N HIS A 483 15.90 -6.92 3.15
CA HIS A 483 15.53 -5.55 3.51
C HIS A 483 16.18 -4.52 2.57
N GLY A 484 17.35 -4.84 2.01
CA GLY A 484 18.01 -4.06 0.96
C GLY A 484 17.21 -3.97 -0.34
N LEU A 485 16.44 -5.00 -0.69
CA LEU A 485 15.54 -4.99 -1.85
C LEU A 485 14.43 -3.94 -1.72
N VAL A 486 13.86 -3.79 -0.51
CA VAL A 486 12.81 -2.79 -0.25
C VAL A 486 13.37 -1.38 -0.38
N ALA A 487 14.54 -1.13 0.23
CA ALA A 487 15.22 0.16 0.13
C ALA A 487 15.59 0.50 -1.33
N MET A 488 16.10 -0.48 -2.08
CA MET A 488 16.35 -0.37 -3.51
C MET A 488 15.06 -0.02 -4.26
N ALA A 489 13.96 -0.74 -4.02
CA ALA A 489 12.68 -0.50 -4.70
C ALA A 489 12.11 0.91 -4.46
N VAL A 490 12.28 1.46 -3.26
CA VAL A 490 11.78 2.79 -2.87
C VAL A 490 12.67 3.92 -3.41
N LEU A 491 13.97 3.68 -3.59
CA LEU A 491 14.95 4.71 -3.99
C LEU A 491 14.57 5.46 -5.30
N PRO A 492 14.18 4.80 -6.41
CA PRO A 492 13.70 5.49 -7.61
C PRO A 492 12.49 6.38 -7.38
N TRP A 493 11.60 6.03 -6.44
CA TRP A 493 10.44 6.85 -6.10
C TRP A 493 10.87 8.15 -5.42
N ILE A 494 11.78 8.07 -4.44
CA ILE A 494 12.34 9.24 -3.76
C ILE A 494 12.98 10.17 -4.79
N LEU A 495 13.87 9.63 -5.64
CA LEU A 495 14.55 10.39 -6.68
C LEU A 495 13.54 11.01 -7.66
N SER A 496 12.50 10.28 -8.07
CA SER A 496 11.48 10.81 -8.96
C SER A 496 10.78 12.03 -8.36
N VAL A 497 10.42 12.00 -7.08
CA VAL A 497 9.73 13.12 -6.41
C VAL A 497 10.67 14.31 -6.23
N VAL A 498 11.91 14.07 -5.81
CA VAL A 498 12.90 15.13 -5.56
C VAL A 498 13.34 15.83 -6.84
N LEU A 499 13.56 15.09 -7.92
CA LEU A 499 14.04 15.63 -9.19
C LEU A 499 12.94 16.37 -9.98
N HIS A 500 11.66 16.11 -9.71
CA HIS A 500 10.55 16.85 -10.34
C HIS A 500 10.60 18.36 -10.04
N ARG A 501 10.31 19.18 -11.06
CA ARG A 501 10.49 20.65 -11.07
C ARG A 501 9.49 21.41 -10.19
N GLN A 502 8.34 20.82 -9.85
CA GLN A 502 7.28 21.51 -9.11
C GLN A 502 7.57 21.60 -7.61
N ARG A 503 7.49 22.82 -7.07
CA ARG A 503 7.71 23.16 -5.67
C ARG A 503 6.37 23.16 -4.92
N THR A 504 6.06 22.06 -4.25
CA THR A 504 4.92 22.00 -3.34
C THR A 504 5.36 21.39 -2.03
N ALA A 505 4.80 21.86 -0.91
CA ALA A 505 5.00 21.21 0.38
C ALA A 505 4.60 19.71 0.33
N ALA A 506 3.66 19.35 -0.56
CA ALA A 506 3.31 17.97 -0.86
C ALA A 506 4.49 17.12 -1.37
N SER A 507 5.37 17.68 -2.20
CA SER A 507 6.49 16.92 -2.74
C SER A 507 7.59 16.68 -1.71
N ILE A 508 7.77 17.61 -0.76
CA ILE A 508 8.68 17.41 0.39
C ILE A 508 8.09 16.37 1.34
N ALA A 509 6.79 16.48 1.68
CA ALA A 509 6.12 15.51 2.54
C ALA A 509 6.12 14.10 1.90
N ALA A 510 5.90 13.99 0.59
CA ALA A 510 5.93 12.72 -0.13
C ALA A 510 7.34 12.13 -0.17
N ALA A 511 8.36 12.96 -0.41
CA ALA A 511 9.75 12.53 -0.34
C ALA A 511 10.11 12.07 1.09
N ALA A 512 9.71 12.81 2.13
CA ALA A 512 9.94 12.46 3.52
C ALA A 512 9.29 11.12 3.89
N LEU A 513 8.05 10.90 3.47
CA LEU A 513 7.34 9.64 3.70
C LEU A 513 8.02 8.45 2.99
N LEU A 514 8.43 8.63 1.73
CA LEU A 514 9.14 7.59 1.00
C LEU A 514 10.52 7.32 1.62
N THR A 515 11.25 8.36 2.02
CA THR A 515 12.52 8.22 2.73
C THR A 515 12.31 7.50 4.06
N ALA A 516 11.26 7.82 4.84
CA ALA A 516 10.93 7.15 6.09
C ALA A 516 10.62 5.65 5.89
N ILE A 517 9.84 5.31 4.85
CA ILE A 517 9.56 3.91 4.51
C ILE A 517 10.85 3.20 4.16
N GLY A 518 11.68 3.77 3.28
CA GLY A 518 12.92 3.11 2.85
C GLY A 518 13.97 3.03 3.96
N SER A 519 14.09 4.06 4.81
CA SER A 519 15.03 4.08 5.93
C SER A 519 14.62 3.15 7.08
N ALA A 520 13.33 2.78 7.18
CA ALA A 520 12.90 1.75 8.11
C ALA A 520 13.48 0.36 7.76
N PHE A 521 13.77 0.08 6.49
CA PHE A 521 14.41 -1.18 6.06
C PHE A 521 15.94 -1.05 5.93
N LEU A 522 16.44 0.14 5.59
CA LEU A 522 17.87 0.41 5.46
C LEU A 522 18.17 1.85 5.92
N PRO A 523 18.57 2.07 7.18
CA PRO A 523 18.70 3.40 7.78
C PRO A 523 19.55 4.39 6.98
N LEU A 524 20.61 3.90 6.31
CA LEU A 524 21.46 4.72 5.44
C LEU A 524 20.72 5.38 4.26
N LEU A 525 19.51 4.94 3.90
CA LEU A 525 18.68 5.60 2.91
C LEU A 525 18.26 7.03 3.32
N LEU A 526 18.48 7.45 4.58
CA LEU A 526 18.36 8.85 4.99
C LEU A 526 19.28 9.76 4.18
N ILE A 527 20.53 9.34 3.93
CA ILE A 527 21.56 10.20 3.30
C ILE A 527 21.68 9.96 1.80
N VAL A 528 21.39 8.74 1.33
CA VAL A 528 21.65 8.30 -0.05
C VAL A 528 20.95 9.17 -1.10
N PRO A 529 19.64 9.46 -1.03
CA PRO A 529 18.97 10.29 -2.02
C PRO A 529 19.62 11.68 -2.15
N THR A 530 20.06 12.27 -1.04
CA THR A 530 20.74 13.57 -1.02
C THR A 530 22.07 13.51 -1.77
N VAL A 531 22.86 12.47 -1.53
CA VAL A 531 24.14 12.24 -2.24
C VAL A 531 23.90 12.04 -3.74
N LEU A 532 22.96 11.19 -4.14
CA LEU A 532 22.69 10.91 -5.55
C LEU A 532 22.18 12.15 -6.31
N VAL A 533 21.40 13.01 -5.65
CA VAL A 533 20.94 14.29 -6.20
C VAL A 533 22.08 15.32 -6.24
N ALA A 534 22.99 15.30 -5.26
CA ALA A 534 24.20 16.13 -5.31
C ALA A 534 25.13 15.72 -6.47
N VAL A 535 25.26 14.42 -6.75
CA VAL A 535 25.97 13.91 -7.94
C VAL A 535 25.28 14.39 -9.22
N TRP A 536 23.94 14.39 -9.27
CA TRP A 536 23.20 14.96 -10.41
C TRP A 536 23.48 16.46 -10.61
N MET A 537 23.60 17.23 -9.52
CA MET A 537 23.93 18.66 -9.56
C MET A 537 25.30 18.95 -10.22
N LEU A 538 26.24 18.00 -10.19
CA LEU A 538 27.52 18.13 -10.90
C LEU A 538 27.36 18.08 -12.44
N ILE A 539 26.26 17.50 -12.92
CA ILE A 539 25.97 17.31 -14.35
C ILE A 539 25.01 18.41 -14.87
N GLU A 540 24.00 18.76 -14.06
CA GLU A 540 23.01 19.80 -14.38
C GLU A 540 22.97 20.86 -13.25
N SER A 541 23.42 22.07 -13.55
CA SER A 541 23.52 23.17 -12.58
C SER A 541 22.16 23.80 -12.23
N ASP A 542 21.16 23.67 -13.10
CA ASP A 542 19.89 24.38 -12.95
C ASP A 542 19.05 23.84 -11.80
N GLY A 543 18.92 24.66 -10.74
CA GLY A 543 18.11 24.33 -9.57
C GLY A 543 18.67 23.19 -8.70
N GLY A 544 19.92 22.79 -8.89
CA GLY A 544 20.57 21.68 -8.18
C GLY A 544 20.53 21.83 -6.65
N LEU A 545 20.92 23.00 -6.14
CA LEU A 545 20.93 23.28 -4.68
C LEU A 545 19.55 23.12 -4.04
N VAL A 546 18.48 23.48 -4.76
CA VAL A 546 17.10 23.34 -4.28
C VAL A 546 16.69 21.87 -4.22
N ARG A 547 17.10 21.06 -5.20
CA ARG A 547 16.84 19.61 -5.20
C ARG A 547 17.59 18.92 -4.06
N VAL A 548 18.85 19.30 -3.83
CA VAL A 548 19.65 18.81 -2.69
C VAL A 548 19.00 19.22 -1.36
N GLY A 549 18.62 20.49 -1.21
CA GLY A 549 17.91 20.97 -0.01
C GLY A 549 16.58 20.26 0.25
N ARG A 550 15.84 19.89 -0.80
CA ARG A 550 14.62 19.08 -0.69
C ARG A 550 14.91 17.65 -0.23
N ALA A 551 15.93 17.00 -0.79
CA ALA A 551 16.34 15.67 -0.35
C ALA A 551 16.79 15.67 1.12
N ALA A 552 17.61 16.66 1.49
CA ALA A 552 18.07 16.84 2.87
C ALA A 552 16.92 17.14 3.84
N GLY A 553 15.99 18.03 3.47
CA GLY A 553 14.80 18.30 4.26
C GLY A 553 13.90 17.08 4.42
N ALA A 554 13.73 16.28 3.35
CA ALA A 554 13.00 15.01 3.41
C ALA A 554 13.69 13.99 4.33
N ALA A 555 15.03 13.93 4.32
CA ALA A 555 15.81 13.08 5.21
C ALA A 555 15.59 13.48 6.68
N VAL A 556 15.68 14.77 7.00
CA VAL A 556 15.44 15.28 8.37
C VAL A 556 14.03 14.94 8.85
N LEU A 557 13.01 15.14 8.00
CA LEU A 557 11.63 14.80 8.31
C LEU A 557 11.38 13.29 8.43
N ALA A 558 12.26 12.43 7.92
CA ALA A 558 12.15 10.98 8.03
C ALA A 558 12.74 10.42 9.34
N ILE A 559 13.65 11.15 10.01
CA ILE A 559 14.32 10.70 11.24
C ILE A 559 13.34 10.26 12.35
N PRO A 560 12.25 10.99 12.66
CA PRO A 560 11.34 10.59 13.74
C PRO A 560 10.64 9.25 13.48
N ALA A 561 10.55 8.81 12.22
CA ALA A 561 9.97 7.51 11.89
C ALA A 561 10.87 6.32 12.28
N LEU A 562 12.15 6.56 12.61
CA LEU A 562 13.10 5.54 13.06
C LEU A 562 13.17 5.40 14.59
N LEU A 563 12.32 6.12 15.32
CA LEU A 563 12.20 5.94 16.77
C LEU A 563 11.54 4.58 17.08
N PRO A 564 11.97 3.90 18.17
CA PRO A 564 12.90 4.37 19.19
C PRO A 564 14.38 4.17 18.84
N TRP A 565 14.70 3.36 17.83
CA TRP A 565 16.06 2.91 17.50
C TRP A 565 17.07 4.06 17.27
N VAL A 566 16.67 5.14 16.60
CA VAL A 566 17.60 6.26 16.36
C VAL A 566 17.95 7.04 17.63
N ALA A 567 17.09 7.02 18.66
CA ALA A 567 17.33 7.74 19.92
C ALA A 567 18.27 7.01 20.88
N THR A 568 18.61 5.77 20.58
CA THR A 568 19.45 4.89 21.38
C THR A 568 20.80 4.61 20.72
N LEU A 569 21.09 5.29 19.61
CA LEU A 569 22.41 5.23 18.98
C LEU A 569 23.38 6.06 19.81
N ASP A 570 24.26 5.39 20.54
CA ASP A 570 25.33 6.04 21.32
C ASP A 570 26.47 6.53 20.42
N ASP A 571 26.70 5.88 19.29
CA ASP A 571 27.66 6.30 18.26
C ASP A 571 27.09 6.16 16.84
N VAL A 572 27.48 7.09 15.98
CA VAL A 572 27.19 7.10 14.54
C VAL A 572 27.87 5.93 13.83
N GLU A 573 28.96 5.40 14.40
CA GLU A 573 29.68 4.22 13.88
C GLU A 573 28.80 2.97 13.78
N PHE A 574 27.80 2.83 14.68
CA PHE A 574 26.83 1.73 14.65
C PHE A 574 25.95 1.71 13.38
N LEU A 575 25.81 2.86 12.69
CA LEU A 575 25.12 2.95 11.40
C LEU A 575 25.91 2.30 10.26
N PHE A 576 27.22 2.12 10.42
CA PHE A 576 28.13 1.67 9.38
C PHE A 576 28.74 0.29 9.69
N MET A 577 28.97 -0.07 10.95
CA MET A 577 29.77 -1.26 11.31
C MET A 577 28.95 -2.46 11.80
N THR A 578 27.82 -2.73 11.18
CA THR A 578 26.95 -3.82 11.65
C THR A 578 26.67 -4.87 10.58
N GLY A 579 26.79 -6.15 10.97
CA GLY A 579 26.63 -7.31 10.10
C GLY A 579 27.94 -7.77 9.45
N PRO A 580 27.97 -8.99 8.85
CA PRO A 580 29.16 -9.54 8.22
C PRO A 580 29.60 -8.72 7.02
N ASP A 581 30.88 -8.82 6.66
CA ASP A 581 31.42 -8.04 5.54
C ASP A 581 30.72 -8.40 4.23
N PHE A 582 29.99 -7.44 3.68
CA PHE A 582 29.27 -7.62 2.42
C PHE A 582 30.21 -7.37 1.23
N PHE A 583 30.50 -8.41 0.46
CA PHE A 583 31.42 -8.35 -0.67
C PHE A 583 30.71 -8.62 -2.01
N TRP A 584 30.63 -7.60 -2.85
CA TRP A 584 30.16 -7.78 -4.23
C TRP A 584 31.29 -7.69 -5.26
N SER A 585 31.54 -8.79 -5.96
CA SER A 585 32.35 -8.82 -7.18
C SER A 585 31.46 -8.95 -8.42
N PRO A 586 31.22 -7.87 -9.18
CA PRO A 586 30.54 -8.01 -10.46
C PRO A 586 31.37 -8.91 -11.38
N SER A 587 30.71 -9.72 -12.20
CA SER A 587 31.41 -10.40 -13.26
C SER A 587 32.07 -9.37 -14.18
N VAL A 588 33.30 -9.66 -14.62
CA VAL A 588 34.05 -8.79 -15.54
C VAL A 588 33.17 -8.43 -16.74
N TRP A 589 32.39 -9.39 -17.24
CA TRP A 589 31.43 -9.19 -18.31
C TRP A 589 30.37 -8.12 -18.00
N VAL A 590 29.70 -8.18 -16.85
CA VAL A 590 28.68 -7.19 -16.47
C VAL A 590 29.30 -5.80 -16.36
N ALA A 591 30.48 -5.69 -15.73
CA ALA A 591 31.18 -4.42 -15.58
C ALA A 591 31.59 -3.84 -16.93
N THR A 592 32.21 -4.65 -17.81
CA THR A 592 32.66 -4.23 -19.14
C THR A 592 31.49 -3.82 -20.04
N VAL A 593 30.41 -4.60 -20.09
CA VAL A 593 29.24 -4.27 -20.92
C VAL A 593 28.57 -2.99 -20.43
N THR A 594 28.44 -2.80 -19.11
CA THR A 594 27.87 -1.57 -18.52
C THR A 594 28.71 -0.35 -18.85
N ALA A 595 30.03 -0.43 -18.63
CA ALA A 595 30.96 0.66 -18.92
C ALA A 595 31.01 1.01 -20.42
N ALA A 596 31.05 0.00 -21.29
CA ALA A 596 31.02 0.20 -22.74
C ALA A 596 29.71 0.86 -23.20
N THR A 597 28.56 0.40 -22.68
CA THR A 597 27.25 0.99 -22.99
C THR A 597 27.18 2.46 -22.58
N ALA A 598 27.64 2.80 -21.37
CA ALA A 598 27.71 4.18 -20.90
C ALA A 598 28.66 5.04 -21.76
N GLY A 599 29.82 4.50 -22.12
CA GLY A 599 30.79 5.17 -23.00
C GLY A 599 30.23 5.48 -24.38
N PHE A 600 29.56 4.52 -25.02
CA PHE A 600 28.90 4.72 -26.31
C PHE A 600 27.79 5.78 -26.24
N LEU A 601 27.02 5.81 -25.16
CA LEU A 601 26.00 6.83 -24.93
C LEU A 601 26.62 8.22 -24.77
N MET A 602 27.64 8.37 -23.93
CA MET A 602 28.30 9.66 -23.74
C MET A 602 28.94 10.19 -25.03
N ALA A 603 29.43 9.30 -25.90
CA ALA A 603 30.04 9.68 -27.18
C ALA A 603 29.03 10.05 -28.28
N ALA A 604 27.86 9.39 -28.32
CA ALA A 604 26.98 9.45 -29.50
C ALA A 604 25.51 9.79 -29.23
N ALA A 605 25.04 9.76 -27.98
CA ALA A 605 23.66 10.02 -27.63
C ALA A 605 23.35 11.54 -27.60
N PRO A 606 22.07 11.93 -27.77
CA PRO A 606 21.65 13.30 -27.51
C PRO A 606 22.01 13.73 -26.08
N ARG A 607 22.29 15.03 -25.88
CA ARG A 607 22.68 15.60 -24.58
C ARG A 607 21.90 15.07 -23.36
N PRO A 608 20.55 15.03 -23.35
CA PRO A 608 19.81 14.53 -22.19
C PRO A 608 20.08 13.05 -21.88
N MET A 609 20.23 12.20 -22.90
CA MET A 609 20.53 10.77 -22.72
C MET A 609 21.99 10.55 -22.34
N ALA A 610 22.91 11.37 -22.86
CA ALA A 610 24.33 11.35 -22.48
C ALA A 610 24.52 11.78 -21.02
N GLN A 611 23.80 12.81 -20.55
CA GLN A 611 23.79 13.24 -19.14
C GLN A 611 23.22 12.16 -18.22
N LEU A 612 22.12 11.52 -18.61
CA LEU A 612 21.59 10.35 -17.89
C LEU A 612 22.61 9.21 -17.81
N ALA A 613 23.28 8.89 -18.92
CA ALA A 613 24.31 7.86 -18.94
C ALA A 613 25.50 8.20 -18.04
N GLY A 614 25.94 9.46 -18.02
CA GLY A 614 26.98 9.94 -17.12
C GLY A 614 26.57 9.84 -15.65
N TRP A 615 25.34 10.23 -15.31
CA TRP A 615 24.79 10.08 -13.96
C TRP A 615 24.72 8.61 -13.55
N GLY A 616 24.17 7.75 -14.41
CA GLY A 616 24.10 6.32 -14.18
C GLY A 616 25.48 5.67 -14.00
N ALA A 617 26.48 6.12 -14.78
CA ALA A 617 27.86 5.64 -14.65
C ALA A 617 28.51 6.04 -13.33
N LEU A 618 28.31 7.28 -12.86
CA LEU A 618 28.79 7.74 -11.55
C LEU A 618 28.13 6.98 -10.40
N MET A 619 26.82 6.72 -10.48
CA MET A 619 26.12 5.92 -9.48
C MET A 619 26.60 4.48 -9.47
N ALA A 620 26.80 3.87 -10.64
CA ALA A 620 27.26 2.49 -10.76
C ALA A 620 28.71 2.32 -10.30
N SER A 621 29.62 3.24 -10.65
CA SER A 621 31.02 3.16 -10.22
C SER A 621 31.18 3.48 -8.75
N GLY A 622 30.56 4.56 -8.25
CA GLY A 622 30.59 4.94 -6.84
C GLY A 622 29.93 3.89 -5.95
N GLY A 623 28.79 3.35 -6.40
CA GLY A 623 28.10 2.25 -5.72
C GLY A 623 28.94 0.97 -5.70
N ALA A 624 29.64 0.62 -6.78
CA ALA A 624 30.52 -0.56 -6.81
C ALA A 624 31.76 -0.41 -5.92
N ILE A 625 32.28 0.82 -5.75
CA ILE A 625 33.35 1.11 -4.79
C ILE A 625 32.82 0.95 -3.37
N LEU A 626 31.63 1.49 -3.07
CA LEU A 626 31.00 1.36 -1.76
C LEU A 626 30.61 -0.09 -1.44
N ALA A 627 30.14 -0.85 -2.43
CA ALA A 627 29.85 -2.28 -2.27
C ALA A 627 31.11 -3.15 -2.05
N ARG A 628 32.30 -2.55 -2.12
CA ARG A 628 33.58 -3.18 -1.77
C ARG A 628 34.11 -2.74 -0.41
N THR A 629 33.49 -1.77 0.26
CA THR A 629 34.03 -1.28 1.53
C THR A 629 33.84 -2.26 2.69
N GLY A 630 33.10 -3.36 2.48
CA GLY A 630 33.11 -4.50 3.40
C GLY A 630 34.53 -4.95 3.74
N SER A 631 35.49 -4.93 2.81
CA SER A 631 36.88 -5.29 3.11
C SER A 631 37.61 -4.37 4.09
N PHE A 632 37.00 -3.23 4.46
CA PHE A 632 37.51 -2.30 5.46
C PHE A 632 36.73 -2.40 6.80
N GLY A 633 35.88 -3.42 6.98
CA GLY A 633 35.08 -3.64 8.19
C GLY A 633 33.83 -2.76 8.27
N TRP A 634 33.32 -2.26 7.13
CA TRP A 634 32.18 -1.32 7.09
C TRP A 634 30.82 -2.03 6.96
N GLY A 635 30.68 -3.27 7.47
CA GLY A 635 29.39 -3.95 7.65
C GLY A 635 28.52 -4.19 6.40
N THR A 636 27.28 -4.66 6.61
CA THR A 636 26.35 -5.01 5.51
C THR A 636 25.65 -3.82 4.88
N ASP A 637 25.31 -2.81 5.69
CA ASP A 637 24.41 -1.73 5.28
C ASP A 637 25.05 -0.79 4.24
N PRO A 638 26.33 -0.38 4.35
CA PRO A 638 27.03 0.34 3.29
C PRO A 638 27.14 -0.47 1.99
N GLY A 639 27.41 -1.77 2.10
CA GLY A 639 27.44 -2.69 0.97
C GLY A 639 26.11 -2.74 0.22
N ALA A 640 25.02 -2.86 0.98
CA ALA A 640 23.64 -2.78 0.50
C ALA A 640 23.37 -1.45 -0.22
N VAL A 641 23.71 -0.31 0.39
CA VAL A 641 23.55 1.00 -0.25
C VAL A 641 24.33 1.08 -1.58
N GLY A 642 25.56 0.58 -1.59
CA GLY A 642 26.39 0.52 -2.78
C GLY A 642 25.71 -0.24 -3.91
N LEU A 643 25.17 -1.43 -3.62
CA LEU A 643 24.41 -2.21 -4.59
C LEU A 643 23.13 -1.54 -5.07
N ALA A 644 22.41 -0.85 -4.19
CA ALA A 644 21.23 -0.07 -4.56
C ALA A 644 21.59 1.01 -5.59
N ALA A 645 22.69 1.74 -5.36
CA ALA A 645 23.20 2.73 -6.30
C ALA A 645 23.66 2.10 -7.63
N VAL A 646 24.29 0.91 -7.60
CA VAL A 646 24.63 0.15 -8.81
C VAL A 646 23.40 -0.23 -9.61
N GLY A 647 22.39 -0.80 -8.95
CA GLY A 647 21.14 -1.19 -9.59
C GLY A 647 20.47 0.00 -10.30
N VAL A 648 20.33 1.13 -9.61
CA VAL A 648 19.75 2.35 -10.18
C VAL A 648 20.62 2.85 -11.34
N GLY A 649 21.95 2.91 -11.17
CA GLY A 649 22.89 3.37 -12.19
C GLY A 649 22.83 2.55 -13.48
N MET A 650 22.87 1.21 -13.37
CA MET A 650 22.73 0.30 -14.49
C MET A 650 21.38 0.45 -15.19
N ALA A 651 20.28 0.56 -14.42
CA ALA A 651 18.94 0.75 -14.97
C ALA A 651 18.81 2.09 -15.72
N VAL A 652 19.41 3.17 -15.21
CA VAL A 652 19.46 4.47 -15.91
C VAL A 652 20.21 4.36 -17.24
N ILE A 653 21.38 3.71 -17.24
CA ILE A 653 22.18 3.48 -18.46
C ILE A 653 21.36 2.68 -19.49
N VAL A 654 20.71 1.61 -19.07
CA VAL A 654 19.90 0.76 -19.98
C VAL A 654 18.66 1.50 -20.49
N GLY A 655 17.98 2.27 -19.66
CA GLY A 655 16.87 3.11 -20.10
C GLY A 655 17.30 4.12 -21.18
N ALA A 656 18.44 4.79 -20.97
CA ALA A 656 19.00 5.72 -21.94
C ALA A 656 19.49 5.02 -23.23
N ALA A 657 20.06 3.82 -23.11
CA ALA A 657 20.50 2.98 -24.23
C ALA A 657 19.34 2.53 -25.13
N LEU A 658 18.29 1.96 -24.54
CA LEU A 658 17.11 1.53 -25.26
C LEU A 658 16.41 2.70 -25.97
N GLU A 659 16.32 3.85 -25.31
CA GLU A 659 15.76 5.07 -25.91
C GLU A 659 16.59 5.56 -27.10
N THR A 660 17.91 5.64 -26.91
CA THR A 660 18.82 6.13 -27.95
C THR A 660 18.87 5.18 -29.14
N ALA A 661 18.84 3.86 -28.89
CA ALA A 661 18.79 2.84 -29.94
C ALA A 661 17.47 2.88 -30.71
N ALA A 662 16.33 3.06 -30.04
CA ALA A 662 15.03 3.17 -30.69
C ALA A 662 14.97 4.36 -31.67
N ARG A 663 15.58 5.50 -31.31
CA ARG A 663 15.67 6.69 -32.18
C ARG A 663 16.74 6.57 -33.27
N SER A 664 17.67 5.61 -33.15
CA SER A 664 18.81 5.49 -34.06
C SER A 664 18.42 5.13 -35.50
N PHE A 665 17.23 4.55 -35.70
CA PHE A 665 16.68 4.24 -37.02
C PHE A 665 16.19 5.49 -37.78
N GLU A 666 15.99 6.61 -37.10
CA GLU A 666 15.48 7.87 -37.68
C GLU A 666 16.61 8.82 -38.14
N THR A 667 17.87 8.55 -37.74
CA THR A 667 19.01 9.45 -37.98
C THR A 667 20.09 8.81 -38.86
N ALA A 668 20.53 9.51 -39.91
CA ALA A 668 21.68 9.11 -40.75
C ALA A 668 23.01 9.62 -40.18
N GLY A 669 24.10 8.83 -40.29
CA GLY A 669 25.46 9.22 -39.92
C GLY A 669 26.28 8.12 -39.21
N PRO A 670 27.61 8.28 -39.10
CA PRO A 670 28.51 7.27 -38.53
C PRO A 670 28.28 7.02 -37.03
N LEU A 671 27.79 8.03 -36.29
CA LEU A 671 27.44 7.89 -34.87
C LEU A 671 26.28 6.92 -34.62
N ARG A 672 25.51 6.54 -35.66
CA ARG A 672 24.44 5.53 -35.57
C ARG A 672 24.95 4.18 -35.07
N TYR A 673 26.15 3.76 -35.49
CA TYR A 673 26.71 2.46 -35.07
C TYR A 673 26.95 2.41 -33.57
N LEU A 674 27.47 3.49 -32.96
CA LEU A 674 27.67 3.58 -31.51
C LEU A 674 26.34 3.53 -30.74
N ARG A 675 25.28 4.15 -31.28
CA ARG A 675 23.93 4.09 -30.69
C ARG A 675 23.34 2.67 -30.74
N ILE A 676 23.55 1.95 -31.84
CA ILE A 676 23.14 0.55 -31.97
C ILE A 676 23.92 -0.32 -31.00
N LEU A 677 25.23 -0.14 -30.88
CA LEU A 677 26.07 -0.87 -29.93
C LEU A 677 25.64 -0.64 -28.47
N ALA A 678 25.25 0.59 -28.10
CA ALA A 678 24.64 0.86 -26.81
C ALA A 678 23.34 0.06 -26.60
N GLY A 679 22.48 0.00 -27.62
CA GLY A 679 21.26 -0.83 -27.60
C GLY A 679 21.54 -2.32 -27.46
N VAL A 680 22.58 -2.84 -28.14
CA VAL A 680 23.02 -4.24 -28.00
C VAL A 680 23.51 -4.51 -26.59
N GLY A 681 24.32 -3.62 -26.01
CA GLY A 681 24.76 -3.72 -24.62
C GLY A 681 23.60 -3.79 -23.62
N ALA A 682 22.59 -2.93 -23.79
CA ALA A 682 21.36 -2.98 -23.01
C ALA A 682 20.59 -4.31 -23.20
N GLY A 683 20.50 -4.82 -24.43
CA GLY A 683 19.89 -6.11 -24.72
C GLY A 683 20.60 -7.28 -24.03
N LEU A 684 21.93 -7.30 -24.03
CA LEU A 684 22.72 -8.32 -23.34
C LEU A 684 22.50 -8.30 -21.83
N LEU A 685 22.43 -7.12 -21.22
CA LEU A 685 22.12 -6.97 -19.79
C LEU A 685 20.70 -7.46 -19.46
N LEU A 686 19.72 -7.18 -20.32
CA LEU A 686 18.35 -7.69 -20.18
C LEU A 686 18.26 -9.21 -20.35
N ILE A 687 19.01 -9.81 -21.27
CA ILE A 687 19.09 -11.27 -21.41
C ILE A 687 19.66 -11.90 -20.14
N GLY A 688 20.70 -11.29 -19.55
CA GLY A 688 21.25 -11.71 -18.26
C GLY A 688 20.24 -11.63 -17.11
N THR A 689 19.24 -10.76 -17.22
CA THR A 689 18.15 -10.63 -16.24
C THR A 689 17.21 -11.84 -16.28
N ILE A 690 16.95 -12.38 -17.48
CA ILE A 690 16.06 -13.54 -17.67
C ILE A 690 16.63 -14.77 -16.95
N THR A 691 17.94 -15.00 -16.99
CA THR A 691 18.56 -16.17 -16.34
C THR A 691 18.39 -16.15 -14.82
N ILE A 692 18.35 -14.97 -14.20
CA ILE A 692 18.12 -14.77 -12.76
C ILE A 692 16.64 -15.03 -12.41
N ALA A 693 15.72 -14.71 -13.32
CA ALA A 693 14.29 -14.92 -13.10
C ALA A 693 13.83 -16.38 -13.30
N ILE A 694 14.59 -17.22 -14.03
CA ILE A 694 14.22 -18.61 -14.33
C ILE A 694 13.91 -19.42 -13.06
N PRO A 695 14.73 -19.42 -11.99
CA PRO A 695 14.40 -20.12 -10.76
C PRO A 695 13.13 -19.62 -10.07
N GLY A 696 12.70 -18.38 -10.32
CA GLY A 696 11.47 -17.82 -9.73
C GLY A 696 11.57 -17.47 -8.24
N ARG A 697 12.79 -17.38 -7.71
CA ARG A 697 13.09 -17.07 -6.30
C ARG A 697 13.80 -15.71 -6.12
N LEU A 698 13.76 -14.86 -7.14
CA LEU A 698 14.43 -13.56 -7.20
C LEU A 698 15.96 -13.60 -6.93
N GLY A 699 16.59 -14.78 -7.01
CA GLY A 699 18.01 -15.00 -6.67
C GLY A 699 18.25 -15.73 -5.35
N LEU A 700 17.22 -15.95 -4.51
CA LEU A 700 17.33 -16.76 -3.29
C LEU A 700 17.62 -18.24 -3.62
N PRO A 701 18.36 -18.95 -2.76
CA PRO A 701 18.62 -20.39 -2.92
C PRO A 701 17.35 -21.24 -2.72
N SER A 702 17.44 -22.50 -3.16
CA SER A 702 16.33 -23.46 -3.05
C SER A 702 16.14 -23.98 -1.63
N SER A 703 17.23 -24.11 -0.87
CA SER A 703 17.26 -24.57 0.51
C SER A 703 17.93 -23.54 1.42
N GLY A 704 17.67 -23.64 2.73
CA GLY A 704 18.28 -22.76 3.72
C GLY A 704 18.40 -23.43 5.09
N LEU A 705 18.71 -22.63 6.11
CA LEU A 705 18.91 -23.08 7.49
C LEU A 705 17.71 -23.84 8.07
N ALA A 706 16.49 -23.51 7.63
CA ALA A 706 15.29 -24.20 8.06
C ALA A 706 15.26 -25.68 7.64
N ASP A 707 15.81 -26.00 6.46
CA ASP A 707 15.93 -27.39 6.01
C ASP A 707 17.03 -28.11 6.80
N THR A 708 18.15 -27.40 7.08
CA THR A 708 19.27 -27.93 7.86
C THR A 708 18.89 -28.24 9.31
N LEU A 709 18.07 -27.38 9.93
CA LEU A 709 17.62 -27.52 11.31
C LEU A 709 16.31 -28.29 11.46
N ALA A 710 15.77 -28.86 10.37
CA ALA A 710 14.46 -29.52 10.39
C ALA A 710 14.36 -30.67 11.40
N PHE A 711 15.48 -31.32 11.74
CA PHE A 711 15.55 -32.38 12.75
C PHE A 711 15.24 -31.88 14.17
N THR A 712 15.40 -30.57 14.43
CA THR A 712 15.11 -29.96 15.74
C THR A 712 13.62 -29.68 15.97
N ASN A 713 12.77 -29.84 14.95
CA ASN A 713 11.32 -29.59 15.06
C ASN A 713 10.62 -30.47 16.11
N GLU A 714 11.15 -31.68 16.33
CA GLU A 714 10.61 -32.64 17.32
C GLU A 714 11.34 -32.57 18.68
N ALA A 715 12.40 -31.76 18.78
CA ALA A 715 13.19 -31.61 20.00
C ALA A 715 12.52 -30.66 21.01
N ALA A 716 12.85 -30.83 22.30
CA ALA A 716 12.46 -29.89 23.35
C ALA A 716 13.00 -28.48 23.04
N PRO A 717 12.26 -27.42 23.40
CA PRO A 717 12.65 -26.04 23.10
C PRO A 717 14.00 -25.71 23.76
N GLY A 718 15.01 -25.44 22.94
CA GLY A 718 16.36 -25.10 23.39
C GLY A 718 17.04 -24.14 22.43
N ARG A 719 18.36 -24.13 22.46
CA ARG A 719 19.18 -23.38 21.50
C ARG A 719 20.08 -24.31 20.69
N VAL A 720 20.40 -23.88 19.49
CA VAL A 720 21.39 -24.51 18.61
C VAL A 720 22.61 -23.60 18.53
N LEU A 721 23.79 -24.15 18.78
CA LEU A 721 25.06 -23.49 18.52
C LEU A 721 25.54 -23.83 17.11
N LEU A 722 25.52 -22.85 16.22
CA LEU A 722 26.09 -22.95 14.89
C LEU A 722 27.59 -22.63 14.96
N VAL A 723 28.42 -23.48 14.35
CA VAL A 723 29.89 -23.31 14.31
C VAL A 723 30.38 -23.45 12.87
N GLY A 724 31.16 -22.49 12.38
CA GLY A 724 31.69 -22.54 11.00
C GLY A 724 32.15 -21.19 10.48
N SER A 725 32.06 -20.96 9.17
CA SER A 725 32.52 -19.71 8.54
C SER A 725 31.50 -18.59 8.65
N GLU A 726 31.96 -17.33 8.62
CA GLU A 726 31.13 -16.14 8.78
C GLU A 726 29.91 -16.09 7.83
N GLY A 727 30.12 -16.41 6.54
CA GLY A 727 29.07 -16.36 5.52
C GLY A 727 27.97 -17.43 5.67
N ALA A 728 28.20 -18.46 6.50
CA ALA A 728 27.19 -19.47 6.80
C ALA A 728 26.30 -19.09 7.99
N MET A 729 26.64 -18.01 8.71
CA MET A 729 25.95 -17.60 9.94
C MET A 729 24.75 -16.70 9.64
N PRO A 730 23.55 -17.00 10.16
CA PRO A 730 22.39 -16.13 10.03
C PRO A 730 22.63 -14.82 10.78
N GLY A 731 22.64 -13.71 10.05
CA GLY A 731 22.76 -12.36 10.64
C GLY A 731 24.16 -11.94 11.08
N GLY A 732 25.17 -12.79 10.85
CA GLY A 732 26.53 -12.65 11.37
C GLY A 732 26.79 -13.53 12.60
N GLY A 733 28.06 -13.87 12.84
CA GLY A 733 28.50 -14.70 13.97
C GLY A 733 29.68 -14.08 14.71
N GLN A 734 29.81 -14.38 16.00
CA GLN A 734 30.92 -13.94 16.82
C GLN A 734 32.20 -14.64 16.35
N ALA A 735 33.26 -13.87 16.10
CA ALA A 735 34.55 -14.42 15.67
C ALA A 735 35.31 -15.03 16.85
N LEU A 736 35.86 -16.23 16.65
CA LEU A 736 36.79 -16.90 17.55
C LEU A 736 38.21 -16.87 16.97
N GLU A 737 39.19 -17.21 17.81
CA GLU A 737 40.57 -17.41 17.34
C GLU A 737 40.64 -18.48 16.24
N GLY A 738 41.43 -18.23 15.20
CA GLY A 738 41.58 -19.17 14.06
C GLY A 738 40.56 -19.02 12.93
N GLY A 739 39.75 -17.95 12.91
CA GLY A 739 38.84 -17.64 11.79
C GLY A 739 37.54 -18.45 11.77
N THR A 740 37.20 -19.08 12.89
CA THR A 740 35.92 -19.74 13.12
C THR A 740 34.93 -18.75 13.71
N HIS A 741 33.67 -18.84 13.32
CA HIS A 741 32.58 -18.07 13.89
C HIS A 741 31.60 -18.98 14.63
N ILE A 742 30.99 -18.43 15.67
CA ILE A 742 29.90 -19.07 16.41
C ILE A 742 28.63 -18.22 16.39
N ARG A 743 27.48 -18.88 16.33
CA ARG A 743 26.18 -18.21 16.37
C ARG A 743 25.16 -19.05 17.13
N LEU A 744 24.60 -18.46 18.17
CA LEU A 744 23.54 -19.07 18.97
C LEU A 744 22.17 -18.71 18.39
N VAL A 745 21.33 -19.71 18.11
CA VAL A 745 19.98 -19.53 17.53
C VAL A 745 18.92 -20.34 18.28
N SER A 746 17.68 -19.85 18.30
CA SER A 746 16.56 -20.59 18.91
C SER A 746 16.07 -21.75 18.03
N THR A 747 15.67 -22.87 18.65
CA THR A 747 14.96 -23.97 17.97
C THR A 747 13.48 -23.60 17.71
N PRO A 748 12.86 -24.12 16.64
CA PRO A 748 13.46 -24.98 15.61
C PRO A 748 14.24 -24.21 14.54
N VAL A 749 13.92 -22.93 14.33
CA VAL A 749 14.60 -22.04 13.39
C VAL A 749 14.65 -20.62 13.94
N PRO A 750 15.74 -19.86 13.66
CA PRO A 750 15.83 -18.47 14.08
C PRO A 750 14.77 -17.60 13.40
N ARG A 751 14.32 -16.57 14.13
CA ARG A 751 13.30 -15.63 13.67
C ARG A 751 13.93 -14.26 13.37
N LEU A 752 13.21 -13.41 12.63
CA LEU A 752 13.71 -12.11 12.16
C LEU A 752 14.25 -11.19 13.26
N TRP A 753 13.68 -11.24 14.47
CA TRP A 753 14.16 -10.45 15.60
C TRP A 753 15.54 -10.89 16.15
N GLU A 754 16.01 -12.08 15.78
CA GLU A 754 17.32 -12.62 16.14
C GLU A 754 18.35 -12.32 15.03
N ALA A 755 17.95 -11.63 13.95
CA ALA A 755 18.82 -11.42 12.79
C ALA A 755 19.98 -10.46 13.08
N TRP A 756 19.90 -9.62 14.10
CA TRP A 756 20.99 -8.71 14.48
C TRP A 756 21.45 -8.99 15.92
N PRO A 757 22.70 -9.45 16.11
CA PRO A 757 23.25 -9.66 17.45
C PRO A 757 23.29 -8.38 18.28
N THR A 758 23.23 -8.54 19.60
CA THR A 758 23.54 -7.51 20.58
C THR A 758 25.06 -7.32 20.68
N PRO A 759 25.54 -6.18 21.18
CA PRO A 759 26.94 -6.04 21.62
C PRO A 759 27.31 -7.14 22.62
N GLU A 760 28.58 -7.54 22.64
CA GLU A 760 29.04 -8.63 23.51
C GLU A 760 28.80 -8.32 24.99
N ALA A 761 27.99 -9.14 25.65
CA ALA A 761 27.78 -9.07 27.08
C ALA A 761 28.65 -10.10 27.83
N GLU A 762 28.43 -10.24 29.13
CA GLU A 762 29.20 -11.16 29.98
C GLU A 762 28.92 -12.63 29.65
N GLY A 763 27.67 -12.99 29.33
CA GLY A 763 27.32 -14.35 28.91
C GLY A 763 27.91 -14.71 27.55
N ASP A 764 27.93 -13.78 26.60
CA ASP A 764 28.50 -14.02 25.26
C ASP A 764 30.01 -14.28 25.34
N ARG A 765 30.72 -13.56 26.21
CA ARG A 765 32.14 -13.82 26.51
C ARG A 765 32.34 -15.17 27.18
N ALA A 766 31.52 -15.52 28.18
CA ALA A 766 31.58 -16.81 28.84
C ALA A 766 31.33 -17.98 27.88
N LEU A 767 30.38 -17.83 26.93
CA LEU A 767 30.11 -18.81 25.88
C LEU A 767 31.32 -18.97 24.94
N ALA A 768 31.90 -17.87 24.49
CA ALA A 768 33.08 -17.89 23.63
C ALA A 768 34.29 -18.53 24.32
N GLU A 769 34.51 -18.24 25.61
CA GLU A 769 35.55 -18.86 26.44
C GLU A 769 35.33 -20.38 26.57
N ALA A 770 34.11 -20.84 26.83
CA ALA A 770 33.78 -22.28 26.93
C ALA A 770 34.06 -23.03 25.61
N VAL A 771 33.66 -22.45 24.48
CA VAL A 771 33.94 -23.04 23.16
C VAL A 771 35.44 -23.03 22.86
N THR A 772 36.14 -21.95 23.19
CA THR A 772 37.59 -21.82 22.95
C THR A 772 38.39 -22.83 23.78
N ALA A 773 38.01 -23.06 25.05
CA ALA A 773 38.64 -24.06 25.92
C ALA A 773 38.46 -25.50 25.40
N ALA A 774 37.29 -25.81 24.82
CA ALA A 774 37.09 -27.10 24.16
C ALA A 774 37.90 -27.22 22.86
N LEU A 775 38.02 -26.13 22.08
CA LEU A 775 38.80 -26.11 20.85
C LEU A 775 40.31 -26.25 21.10
N SER A 776 40.83 -25.72 22.21
CA SER A 776 42.23 -25.86 22.63
C SER A 776 42.55 -27.24 23.24
N GLY A 777 41.53 -28.08 23.48
CA GLY A 777 41.67 -29.38 24.11
C GLY A 777 41.86 -29.33 25.63
N GLU A 778 41.51 -28.21 26.26
CA GLU A 778 41.52 -28.05 27.72
C GLU A 778 40.26 -28.65 28.37
N ASP A 779 39.14 -28.68 27.66
CA ASP A 779 37.88 -29.28 28.08
C ASP A 779 37.42 -30.43 27.16
N PHE A 780 37.02 -31.54 27.78
CA PHE A 780 36.49 -32.75 27.11
C PHE A 780 35.00 -32.99 27.40
N ARG A 781 34.35 -32.05 28.10
CA ARG A 781 32.92 -32.05 28.43
C ARG A 781 32.24 -30.75 28.02
N LEU A 782 32.42 -30.40 26.75
CA LEU A 782 31.81 -29.20 26.17
C LEU A 782 30.26 -29.22 26.28
N GLY A 783 29.62 -30.39 26.21
CA GLY A 783 28.17 -30.51 26.35
C GLY A 783 27.65 -30.03 27.71
N GLU A 784 28.32 -30.40 28.81
CA GLU A 784 28.01 -29.95 30.18
C GLU A 784 28.16 -28.43 30.30
N SER A 785 29.26 -27.87 29.77
CA SER A 785 29.52 -26.43 29.74
C SER A 785 28.47 -25.66 28.91
N LEU A 786 28.05 -26.20 27.77
CA LEU A 786 27.05 -25.59 26.88
C LEU A 786 25.61 -25.72 27.40
N ALA A 787 25.31 -26.75 28.20
CA ALA A 787 24.00 -26.94 28.80
C ALA A 787 23.62 -25.77 29.73
N GLU A 788 24.59 -25.13 30.39
CA GLU A 788 24.36 -23.91 31.20
C GLU A 788 23.81 -22.75 30.38
N PHE A 789 24.11 -22.72 29.08
CA PHE A 789 23.62 -21.73 28.11
C PHE A 789 22.33 -22.17 27.42
N GLY A 790 21.68 -23.25 27.87
CA GLY A 790 20.47 -23.79 27.25
C GLY A 790 20.69 -24.30 25.82
N VAL A 791 21.92 -24.72 25.48
CA VAL A 791 22.27 -25.28 24.18
C VAL A 791 22.02 -26.78 24.19
N GLY A 792 21.05 -27.24 23.40
CA GLY A 792 20.76 -28.67 23.25
C GLY A 792 21.42 -29.31 22.04
N TRP A 793 21.86 -28.50 21.08
CA TRP A 793 22.40 -28.97 19.80
C TRP A 793 23.57 -28.11 19.34
N ILE A 794 24.56 -28.75 18.72
CA ILE A 794 25.66 -28.09 18.02
C ILE A 794 25.59 -28.50 16.55
N VAL A 795 25.64 -27.55 15.64
CA VAL A 795 25.60 -27.81 14.19
C VAL A 795 26.79 -27.15 13.52
N THR A 796 27.57 -27.95 12.79
CA THR A 796 28.73 -27.43 12.05
C THR A 796 28.35 -27.11 10.61
N THR A 797 28.58 -25.87 10.19
CA THR A 797 28.36 -25.44 8.81
C THR A 797 29.64 -25.64 7.98
N GLY A 798 29.81 -26.85 7.43
CA GLY A 798 30.93 -27.24 6.56
C GLY A 798 31.90 -28.26 7.19
N GLU A 799 32.74 -28.90 6.35
CA GLU A 799 33.82 -29.79 6.80
C GLU A 799 35.04 -28.95 7.21
N GLY A 800 35.34 -28.91 8.52
CA GLY A 800 36.45 -28.12 9.05
C GLY A 800 37.19 -28.85 10.18
N ALA A 801 38.34 -28.33 10.57
CA ALA A 801 39.22 -28.88 11.61
C ALA A 801 38.53 -29.07 12.99
N ILE A 802 37.37 -28.44 13.21
CA ILE A 802 36.61 -28.49 14.45
C ILE A 802 35.83 -29.79 14.60
N THR A 803 35.43 -30.44 13.50
CA THR A 803 34.62 -31.67 13.58
C THR A 803 35.38 -32.79 14.31
N SER A 804 36.70 -32.89 14.13
CA SER A 804 37.51 -33.85 14.89
C SER A 804 37.58 -33.56 16.38
N THR A 805 37.54 -32.29 16.78
CA THR A 805 37.54 -31.89 18.18
C THR A 805 36.18 -32.17 18.82
N LEU A 806 35.08 -31.93 18.09
CA LEU A 806 33.73 -32.26 18.54
C LEU A 806 33.51 -33.77 18.62
N ASP A 807 34.02 -34.55 17.67
CA ASP A 807 33.98 -36.02 17.69
C ASP A 807 34.75 -36.61 18.89
N ALA A 808 35.70 -35.86 19.48
CA ALA A 808 36.49 -36.29 20.63
C ALA A 808 35.85 -35.95 22.00
N GLN A 809 34.74 -35.21 22.02
CA GLN A 809 34.02 -34.86 23.25
C GLN A 809 33.29 -36.07 23.84
N LEU A 810 33.21 -36.16 25.16
CA LEU A 810 32.67 -37.33 25.85
C LEU A 810 31.14 -37.30 26.04
N ASP A 811 30.53 -36.14 25.87
CA ASP A 811 29.13 -35.83 26.20
C ASP A 811 28.30 -35.29 25.01
N LEU A 812 28.80 -35.52 23.79
CA LEU A 812 28.15 -35.19 22.54
C LEU A 812 27.77 -36.44 21.76
N LEU A 813 26.49 -36.53 21.35
CA LEU A 813 25.98 -37.63 20.52
C LEU A 813 25.93 -37.17 19.05
N PRO A 814 26.77 -37.72 18.15
CA PRO A 814 26.79 -37.30 16.76
C PRO A 814 25.56 -37.79 15.98
N LEU A 815 24.99 -36.89 15.19
CA LEU A 815 23.93 -37.13 14.21
C LEU A 815 24.45 -36.78 12.81
N ALA A 816 24.59 -37.79 11.96
CA ALA A 816 25.04 -37.61 10.58
C ALA A 816 23.88 -37.13 9.69
N LEU A 817 23.98 -35.92 9.15
CA LEU A 817 23.08 -35.38 8.12
C LEU A 817 23.80 -35.36 6.75
N PRO A 818 23.08 -35.26 5.61
CA PRO A 818 23.68 -35.38 4.28
C PRO A 818 24.79 -34.35 3.99
N ASP A 819 24.60 -33.09 4.42
CA ASP A 819 25.48 -31.95 4.09
C ASP A 819 26.05 -31.24 5.33
N THR A 820 25.68 -31.68 6.53
CA THR A 820 26.10 -31.07 7.81
C THR A 820 26.28 -32.15 8.88
N ARG A 821 27.02 -31.81 9.95
CA ARG A 821 27.06 -32.64 11.15
C ARG A 821 26.34 -31.90 12.28
N ALA A 822 25.48 -32.63 12.97
CA ALA A 822 24.81 -32.16 14.17
C ALA A 822 25.28 -33.02 15.35
N TYR A 823 25.36 -32.43 16.54
CA TYR A 823 25.73 -33.10 17.77
C TYR A 823 24.66 -32.75 18.81
N GLN A 824 24.04 -33.76 19.41
CA GLN A 824 23.11 -33.58 20.52
C GLN A 824 23.90 -33.54 21.82
N VAL A 825 23.59 -32.56 22.68
CA VAL A 825 24.14 -32.51 24.04
C VAL A 825 23.42 -33.56 24.88
N ASP A 826 24.17 -34.46 25.54
CA ASP A 826 23.61 -35.56 26.35
C ASP A 826 22.99 -35.10 27.68
N VAL A 827 23.23 -33.84 28.06
CA VAL A 827 22.71 -33.20 29.28
C VAL A 827 21.48 -32.34 28.97
N ALA A 828 20.51 -32.32 29.87
CA ALA A 828 19.34 -31.45 29.75
C ALA A 828 19.76 -29.97 29.79
N ALA A 829 19.40 -29.23 28.74
CA ALA A 829 19.80 -27.83 28.54
C ALA A 829 18.58 -26.88 28.46
N PRO A 830 17.77 -26.76 29.53
CA PRO A 830 16.61 -25.87 29.52
C PRO A 830 17.04 -24.40 29.52
N ARG A 831 16.34 -23.55 28.75
CA ARG A 831 16.59 -22.09 28.74
C ARG A 831 16.19 -21.43 30.07
N ALA A 832 15.21 -22.00 30.77
CA ALA A 832 14.80 -21.55 32.08
C ALA A 832 14.34 -22.75 32.92
N ILE A 833 14.83 -22.82 34.16
CA ILE A 833 14.53 -23.93 35.08
C ILE A 833 14.25 -23.37 36.46
N ASP A 834 13.24 -23.92 37.14
CA ASP A 834 12.96 -23.57 38.53
C ASP A 834 13.75 -24.41 39.54
N SER A 835 13.72 -23.96 40.80
CA SER A 835 14.30 -24.67 41.95
C SER A 835 13.81 -26.12 42.15
N THR A 836 12.71 -26.53 41.50
CA THR A 836 12.18 -27.91 41.55
C THR A 836 12.64 -28.77 40.37
N GLY A 837 13.40 -28.20 39.43
CA GLY A 837 13.84 -28.86 38.21
C GLY A 837 12.80 -28.85 37.09
N THR A 838 11.73 -28.05 37.20
CA THR A 838 10.72 -27.92 36.14
C THR A 838 11.18 -26.89 35.10
N GLU A 839 11.10 -27.25 33.82
CA GLU A 839 11.44 -26.37 32.70
C GLU A 839 10.33 -25.35 32.42
N TRP A 840 10.73 -24.12 32.13
CA TRP A 840 9.84 -23.00 31.79
C TRP A 840 9.91 -22.71 30.29
N ARG A 841 8.73 -22.49 29.68
CA ARG A 841 8.62 -22.31 28.23
C ARG A 841 8.86 -20.85 27.85
N SER A 842 9.78 -20.61 26.92
CA SER A 842 10.00 -19.26 26.38
C SER A 842 8.90 -18.86 25.39
N THR A 843 8.38 -17.64 25.53
CA THR A 843 7.53 -16.95 24.55
C THR A 843 8.31 -15.85 23.79
N GLY A 844 9.63 -15.80 23.97
CA GLY A 844 10.58 -14.87 23.36
C GLY A 844 10.87 -13.64 24.21
N VAL A 845 9.84 -12.99 24.75
CA VAL A 845 9.95 -11.83 25.66
C VAL A 845 9.58 -12.15 27.11
N ALA A 846 9.11 -13.38 27.35
CA ALA A 846 8.73 -13.88 28.65
C ALA A 846 8.95 -15.39 28.75
N TYR A 847 8.85 -15.90 29.97
CA TYR A 847 8.88 -17.31 30.31
C TYR A 847 7.63 -17.69 31.09
N GLU A 848 6.94 -18.72 30.63
CA GLU A 848 5.72 -19.24 31.25
C GLU A 848 6.00 -20.58 31.94
N GLY A 849 5.49 -20.73 33.16
CA GLY A 849 5.64 -21.93 33.97
C GLY A 849 4.51 -22.10 34.99
N PRO A 850 4.65 -23.06 35.91
CA PRO A 850 3.63 -23.33 36.91
C PRO A 850 3.47 -22.15 37.89
N ALA A 851 2.24 -21.77 38.21
CA ALA A 851 1.96 -20.75 39.22
C ALA A 851 2.39 -21.21 40.63
N GLY A 852 2.77 -20.25 41.48
CA GLY A 852 3.31 -20.48 42.82
C GLY A 852 4.65 -19.78 43.03
N GLU A 853 5.04 -19.55 44.28
CA GLU A 853 6.33 -18.94 44.64
C GLU A 853 7.48 -19.88 44.24
N ARG A 854 8.21 -19.52 43.19
CA ARG A 854 9.34 -20.29 42.67
C ARG A 854 10.48 -19.36 42.29
N THR A 855 11.70 -19.79 42.57
CA THR A 855 12.92 -19.17 42.04
C THR A 855 13.29 -19.86 40.74
N VAL A 856 13.43 -19.07 39.68
CA VAL A 856 13.71 -19.51 38.30
C VAL A 856 15.06 -18.96 37.87
N ARG A 857 15.95 -19.82 37.37
CA ARG A 857 17.18 -19.43 36.69
C ARG A 857 16.90 -19.33 35.20
N ILE A 858 17.23 -18.20 34.58
CA ILE A 858 17.03 -17.91 33.17
C ILE A 858 18.39 -17.72 32.51
N ALA A 859 18.69 -18.56 31.52
CA ALA A 859 19.94 -18.58 30.76
C ALA A 859 19.99 -17.47 29.68
N GLU A 860 19.64 -16.24 30.05
CA GLU A 860 19.80 -15.02 29.24
C GLU A 860 20.82 -14.11 29.95
N ASN A 861 21.43 -13.17 29.23
CA ASN A 861 22.34 -12.18 29.81
C ASN A 861 21.65 -11.43 30.97
N ALA A 862 22.40 -11.27 32.06
CA ALA A 862 21.92 -10.63 33.28
C ALA A 862 21.44 -9.18 33.05
N ASP A 863 20.16 -8.89 33.32
CA ASP A 863 19.59 -7.54 33.30
C ASP A 863 18.59 -7.35 34.45
N THR A 864 18.67 -6.21 35.13
CA THR A 864 17.88 -5.90 36.33
C THR A 864 16.37 -5.79 36.08
N ARG A 865 15.92 -5.74 34.82
CA ARG A 865 14.50 -5.59 34.43
C ARG A 865 13.74 -6.92 34.36
N TRP A 866 14.40 -8.04 34.63
CA TRP A 866 13.78 -9.37 34.67
C TRP A 866 13.05 -9.59 36.01
N GLY A 867 11.72 -9.40 36.01
CA GLY A 867 10.85 -9.60 37.18
C GLY A 867 11.11 -8.67 38.37
N ASP A 868 10.32 -8.84 39.45
CA ASP A 868 10.34 -7.92 40.60
C ASP A 868 11.43 -8.24 41.64
N GLN A 869 11.78 -9.52 41.81
CA GLN A 869 12.81 -10.00 42.73
C GLN A 869 13.96 -10.66 41.96
N TRP A 870 14.83 -9.83 41.41
CA TRP A 870 15.95 -10.22 40.57
C TRP A 870 17.28 -10.30 41.34
N GLU A 871 18.06 -11.34 41.06
CA GLU A 871 19.44 -11.50 41.49
C GLU A 871 20.33 -11.93 40.31
N LYS A 872 21.58 -11.46 40.29
CA LYS A 872 22.58 -11.88 39.31
C LYS A 872 23.19 -13.23 39.72
N ASP A 873 23.18 -14.20 38.81
CA ASP A 873 23.71 -15.56 39.05
C ASP A 873 24.80 -15.88 38.01
N GLY A 874 26.03 -15.45 38.28
CA GLY A 874 27.10 -15.45 37.27
C GLY A 874 26.75 -14.49 36.13
N TRP A 875 26.67 -15.00 34.90
CA TRP A 875 26.20 -14.23 33.73
C TRP A 875 24.69 -14.31 33.51
N ALA A 876 23.99 -15.23 34.21
CA ALA A 876 22.57 -15.53 34.04
C ALA A 876 21.68 -14.73 35.03
N ASN A 877 20.36 -14.84 34.85
CA ASN A 877 19.37 -14.20 35.71
C ASN A 877 18.77 -15.21 36.70
N ARG A 878 18.54 -14.80 37.95
CA ARG A 878 17.76 -15.55 38.94
C ARG A 878 16.60 -14.69 39.42
N VAL A 879 15.37 -15.15 39.22
CA VAL A 879 14.16 -14.37 39.50
C VAL A 879 13.18 -15.18 40.36
N THR A 880 12.65 -14.57 41.40
CA THR A 880 11.57 -15.17 42.21
C THR A 880 10.22 -14.62 41.78
N VAL A 881 9.31 -15.50 41.38
CA VAL A 881 7.99 -15.16 40.81
C VAL A 881 6.88 -15.98 41.46
N THR A 882 5.68 -15.41 41.54
CA THR A 882 4.46 -16.06 42.08
C THR A 882 3.38 -16.31 41.03
N THR A 883 3.35 -15.50 39.98
CA THR A 883 2.29 -15.44 38.95
C THR A 883 2.40 -16.54 37.88
N GLY A 884 3.49 -17.31 37.87
CA GLY A 884 3.78 -18.30 36.82
C GLY A 884 4.31 -17.71 35.50
N VAL A 885 4.61 -16.41 35.46
CA VAL A 885 5.18 -15.74 34.27
C VAL A 885 6.32 -14.82 34.68
N VAL A 886 7.49 -15.00 34.06
CA VAL A 886 8.63 -14.07 34.18
C VAL A 886 8.72 -13.23 32.90
N GLU A 887 8.50 -11.92 33.01
CA GLU A 887 8.56 -11.00 31.86
C GLU A 887 9.67 -9.97 32.04
N PHE A 888 10.22 -9.51 30.91
CA PHE A 888 11.14 -8.38 30.89
C PHE A 888 10.36 -7.06 30.96
N SER A 889 10.66 -6.22 31.97
CA SER A 889 9.97 -4.95 32.16
C SER A 889 10.34 -3.94 31.05
N PRO A 890 9.36 -3.42 30.29
CA PRO A 890 9.63 -2.59 29.12
C PRO A 890 10.13 -1.18 29.49
N ILE A 891 11.02 -0.63 28.67
CA ILE A 891 11.52 0.74 28.85
C ILE A 891 10.46 1.74 28.39
N GLY A 892 9.77 2.39 29.34
CA GLY A 892 8.63 3.27 29.04
C GLY A 892 8.92 4.44 28.07
N ARG A 893 10.14 4.97 28.07
CA ARG A 893 10.57 6.02 27.12
C ARG A 893 10.61 5.50 25.67
N LEU A 894 11.06 4.26 25.46
CA LEU A 894 11.09 3.64 24.13
C LEU A 894 9.67 3.38 23.61
N LYS A 895 8.75 2.92 24.48
CA LYS A 895 7.32 2.77 24.12
C LYS A 895 6.71 4.08 23.66
N SER A 896 7.01 5.16 24.36
CA SER A 896 6.52 6.51 24.03
C SER A 896 7.09 7.01 22.71
N ALA A 897 8.37 6.75 22.46
CA ALA A 897 9.05 7.12 21.22
C ALA A 897 8.54 6.32 20.01
N ALA A 898 8.30 5.01 20.15
CA ALA A 898 7.71 4.17 19.12
C ALA A 898 6.29 4.65 18.72
N LEU A 899 5.46 5.02 19.71
CA LEU A 899 4.14 5.59 19.46
C LEU A 899 4.23 6.96 18.77
N GLY A 900 5.20 7.80 19.17
CA GLY A 900 5.53 9.06 18.50
C GLY A 900 5.91 8.88 17.03
N ALA A 901 6.71 7.85 16.71
CA ALA A 901 7.07 7.49 15.34
C ALA A 901 5.85 7.18 14.48
N LEU A 902 4.92 6.36 15.01
CA LEU A 902 3.70 5.97 14.31
C LEU A 902 2.78 7.17 14.04
N ILE A 903 2.62 8.06 15.03
CA ILE A 903 1.86 9.31 14.87
C ILE A 903 2.51 10.19 13.80
N TRP A 904 3.84 10.31 13.81
CA TRP A 904 4.57 11.12 12.85
C TRP A 904 4.41 10.62 11.40
N VAL A 905 4.54 9.31 11.18
CA VAL A 905 4.27 8.71 9.86
C VAL A 905 2.83 8.99 9.43
N GLY A 906 1.86 8.88 10.34
CA GLY A 906 0.46 9.24 10.09
C GLY A 906 0.31 10.71 9.66
N LEU A 907 1.00 11.64 10.32
CA LEU A 907 1.00 13.06 9.96
C LEU A 907 1.61 13.32 8.58
N LEU A 908 2.68 12.61 8.21
CA LEU A 908 3.25 12.70 6.86
C LEU A 908 2.25 12.23 5.80
N VAL A 909 1.57 11.09 6.02
CA VAL A 909 0.52 10.58 5.13
C VAL A 909 -0.62 11.59 4.96
N ILE A 910 -1.10 12.17 6.06
CA ILE A 910 -2.16 13.18 6.04
C ILE A 910 -1.70 14.43 5.29
N SER A 911 -0.47 14.89 5.51
CA SER A 911 0.10 16.08 4.86
C SER A 911 0.17 15.90 3.35
N VAL A 912 0.62 14.74 2.87
CA VAL A 912 0.67 14.43 1.43
C VAL A 912 -0.71 14.47 0.80
N ALA A 913 -1.73 13.93 1.47
CA ALA A 913 -3.12 13.95 0.99
C ALA A 913 -3.71 15.36 0.99
N ALA A 914 -3.60 16.08 2.10
CA ALA A 914 -4.20 17.40 2.29
C ALA A 914 -3.64 18.47 1.33
N ILE A 915 -2.34 18.44 1.07
CA ILE A 915 -1.70 19.45 0.21
C ILE A 915 -2.02 19.19 -1.27
N ARG A 916 -2.22 17.93 -1.68
CA ARG A 916 -2.64 17.60 -3.05
C ARG A 916 -4.10 17.92 -3.33
N GLU A 917 -4.99 17.75 -2.34
CA GLU A 917 -6.37 18.22 -2.47
C GLU A 917 -6.44 19.74 -2.70
N ARG A 918 -5.55 20.52 -2.07
CA ARG A 918 -5.45 21.97 -2.31
C ARG A 918 -4.75 22.34 -3.62
N GLY A 919 -3.75 21.58 -4.05
CA GLY A 919 -3.00 21.86 -5.28
C GLY A 919 -3.75 21.54 -6.58
N GLY A 920 -4.87 20.82 -6.51
CA GLY A 920 -5.81 20.68 -7.64
C GLY A 920 -6.74 21.88 -7.82
N ARG A 921 -6.66 22.89 -6.93
CA ARG A 921 -7.50 24.09 -6.92
C ARG A 921 -6.86 25.32 -7.58
N SER A 922 -5.71 25.19 -8.25
CA SER A 922 -4.98 26.30 -8.88
C SER A 922 -4.79 26.12 -10.37
#